data_AF-A0A1Q9CGG5-F1
#
_entry.id   AF-A0A1Q9CGG5-F1
#
_cell.length_a   1.000
_cell.length_b   1.000
_cell.length_c   1.000
_cell.angle_alpha   90.00
_cell.angle_beta   90.00
_cell.angle_gamma   90.00
#
_symmetry.space_group_name_H-M   'P 1'
#
loop_
_entity.id
_entity.type
_entity.pdbx_description
1 polymer ?
#
loop_
_entity_poly.entity_id
_entity_poly.type
_entity_poly.pdbx_seq_one_letter_code
_entity_poly.pdbx_strand_id
1 'polypeptide(L)'
;MVLWRLVRAGRWGLVLLWGGILPVGAQPLVSKTVELKEHLPMPLLSLGLTAGQGIGLLLAFLAAGGRHISVRSSISFDELQEIAGTVADSGLSWSEIFVTLQIANEDLGYDGTVMAVDRIMGGLGIASISLALVGAGRVQIEGGGRSIFSTDPSCAHSDFGWELCIAGSLAAVEHMKYMGTVRAFGAHDWSVRWLQRFWPLLHEPLSAMLLTFDTLATSHRASVKYCLMRGVQVIMGSFVERPGRLLLYMFLDAHTHLEASAGLAANAATTTMVDWLTAMQIAVVLPSNVDRGVLADFLLSDDRPVLKGPLIDTLEFAFWPVEMTPLLHEILPEGRECPFELHECKLAMKDLRMLAEVHTTQTGSKGCSLHLEESCSSIACAKPRYRADGDVAGTSRSLPVCQINAAKLPEQGRTLFLSMCMGPEYFDKFCAPFLASFQMAYGRAPAGWHKLKVWSVGVNKSQLERASDLFSSSGVEFEEGSLDEMSRRYAAEHAEGSGVEGYLHEDLKVNGVDGATGCFECDLANSAECHCDPGVHDEKVVFNNIYFLRWVVAQFQATRDSGFQYMVFIDSDMLFLQPLDRFLPRWPASEWEYAFTVYDKQHKVPWGINEEVAQTRNGFMRFNAGVQFFRYTPNVLLYLRNLVRITLDFVEQGHVQFADGNPLTWYLEEFKGVSQAAIAWAVGLDHVLYEDCQICWPKIRSLQLMSEYGEPFELKIQGLPARQLNQAESVEDGILTEDTYIVHLKGLWWRILILNSTAHPIPTRCLAWNSDAHKLWTSLYLVWRPEHVIDTIIRNGEGCPATSWLDRPEEQLGVVSRSSSVNDWARG
;
A
#
# COMPACT_ATOMS: atom_id res chain seq x y z
N MET A 1 -24.89 37.33 -27.49
CA MET A 1 -25.57 38.39 -28.27
C MET A 1 -24.63 39.25 -29.13
N VAL A 2 -23.37 39.52 -28.74
CA VAL A 2 -22.37 40.26 -29.56
C VAL A 2 -21.83 39.40 -30.73
N LEU A 3 -21.66 38.09 -30.55
CA LEU A 3 -21.23 37.16 -31.61
C LEU A 3 -22.24 37.04 -32.76
N TRP A 4 -23.54 37.07 -32.43
CA TRP A 4 -24.63 36.97 -33.41
C TRP A 4 -24.74 38.21 -34.33
N ARG A 5 -24.18 39.36 -33.91
CA ARG A 5 -24.09 40.56 -34.75
C ARG A 5 -22.91 40.54 -35.71
N LEU A 6 -21.84 39.78 -35.42
CA LEU A 6 -20.71 39.59 -36.35
C LEU A 6 -21.05 38.63 -37.48
N VAL A 7 -21.88 37.61 -37.20
CA VAL A 7 -22.35 36.65 -38.22
C VAL A 7 -23.35 37.27 -39.22
N ARG A 8 -24.09 38.33 -38.82
CA ARG A 8 -25.10 38.98 -39.67
C ARG A 8 -24.56 40.12 -40.55
N ALA A 9 -23.33 40.59 -40.32
CA ALA A 9 -22.71 41.64 -41.13
C ALA A 9 -22.10 41.02 -42.40
N GLY A 10 -22.96 40.62 -43.35
CA GLY A 10 -22.62 39.95 -44.60
C GLY A 10 -21.56 40.67 -45.46
N ARG A 11 -20.30 40.29 -45.28
CA ARG A 11 -19.21 40.55 -46.23
C ARG A 11 -18.23 39.39 -46.27
N TRP A 12 -18.63 38.27 -46.85
CA TRP A 12 -17.70 37.33 -47.49
C TRP A 12 -18.40 36.72 -48.72
N GLY A 13 -18.17 37.35 -49.87
CA GLY A 13 -18.31 36.72 -51.17
C GLY A 13 -16.98 36.06 -51.56
N LEU A 14 -17.07 35.01 -52.37
CA LEU A 14 -16.01 34.11 -52.85
C LEU A 14 -15.54 33.05 -51.84
N VAL A 15 -16.34 32.00 -51.69
CA VAL A 15 -15.79 30.64 -51.58
C VAL A 15 -15.48 30.19 -53.00
N LEU A 16 -14.27 30.47 -53.46
CA LEU A 16 -13.70 29.80 -54.63
C LEU A 16 -13.40 28.35 -54.23
N LEU A 17 -13.94 27.40 -54.99
CA LEU A 17 -13.50 26.02 -55.03
C LEU A 17 -12.01 25.98 -55.42
N TRP A 18 -11.11 26.09 -54.44
CA TRP A 18 -9.70 25.78 -54.62
C TRP A 18 -9.50 24.29 -54.41
N GLY A 19 -9.44 23.54 -55.51
CA GLY A 19 -8.67 22.29 -55.59
C GLY A 19 -7.17 22.61 -55.55
N GLY A 20 -6.75 23.29 -54.50
CA GLY A 20 -5.41 23.85 -54.35
C GLY A 20 -4.41 22.76 -54.02
N ILE A 21 -3.58 22.42 -55.00
CA ILE A 21 -2.25 21.86 -54.76
C ILE A 21 -1.56 22.80 -53.76
N LEU A 22 -1.28 22.31 -52.55
CA LEU A 22 -0.51 23.06 -51.54
C LEU A 22 0.76 23.59 -52.21
N PRO A 23 1.14 24.87 -52.01
CA PRO A 23 2.34 25.43 -52.63
C PRO A 23 3.55 24.59 -52.23
N VAL A 24 4.15 23.93 -53.24
CA VAL A 24 5.39 23.16 -53.12
C VAL A 24 6.47 24.12 -52.62
N GLY A 25 6.80 24.06 -51.33
CA GLY A 25 7.81 24.90 -50.70
C GLY A 25 7.40 25.62 -49.41
N ALA A 26 6.17 25.47 -48.92
CA ALA A 26 5.87 25.86 -47.53
C ALA A 26 6.72 25.01 -46.57
N GLN A 27 7.55 25.64 -45.74
CA GLN A 27 8.26 24.89 -44.70
C GLN A 27 7.21 24.26 -43.78
N PRO A 28 7.28 22.94 -43.52
CA PRO A 28 6.35 22.30 -42.61
C PRO A 28 6.44 23.00 -41.26
N LEU A 29 5.30 23.50 -40.77
CA LEU A 29 5.22 24.02 -39.41
C LEU A 29 5.65 22.89 -38.47
N VAL A 30 6.69 23.13 -37.68
CA VAL A 30 7.08 22.21 -36.63
C VAL A 30 5.92 22.18 -35.64
N SER A 31 5.21 21.05 -35.59
CA SER A 31 4.14 20.83 -34.63
C SER A 31 4.66 21.16 -33.24
N LYS A 32 3.93 21.97 -32.46
CA LYS A 32 4.29 22.25 -31.06
C LYS A 32 4.51 20.92 -30.34
N THR A 33 5.63 20.82 -29.64
CA THR A 33 6.01 19.62 -28.89
C THR A 33 6.03 19.92 -27.40
N VAL A 34 5.74 18.91 -26.60
CA VAL A 34 6.05 18.89 -25.17
C VAL A 34 7.10 17.83 -24.91
N GLU A 35 8.02 18.10 -23.99
CA GLU A 35 9.08 17.16 -23.63
C GLU A 35 8.57 16.20 -22.55
N LEU A 36 8.54 14.90 -22.85
CA LEU A 36 8.30 13.88 -21.84
C LEU A 36 9.52 13.73 -20.92
N LYS A 37 9.32 13.07 -19.77
CA LYS A 37 10.37 12.90 -18.75
C LYS A 37 11.66 12.27 -19.30
N GLU A 38 11.56 11.44 -20.33
CA GLU A 38 12.67 10.77 -21.01
C GLU A 38 13.40 11.67 -22.02
N HIS A 39 13.18 12.99 -21.99
CA HIS A 39 13.66 13.93 -23.00
C HIS A 39 13.15 13.58 -24.41
N LEU A 40 11.95 13.01 -24.47
CA LEU A 40 11.32 12.60 -25.71
C LEU A 40 10.33 13.69 -26.15
N PRO A 41 10.59 14.41 -27.26
CA PRO A 41 9.66 15.42 -27.75
C PRO A 41 8.42 14.75 -28.33
N MET A 42 7.27 14.99 -27.70
CA MET A 42 5.98 14.48 -28.13
C MET A 42 5.17 15.63 -28.79
N PRO A 43 4.78 15.50 -30.07
CA PRO A 43 3.88 16.46 -30.69
C PRO A 43 2.55 16.55 -29.96
N LEU A 44 2.07 17.77 -29.71
CA LEU A 44 0.82 18.04 -28.99
C LEU A 44 -0.43 17.62 -29.79
N LEU A 45 -0.32 17.34 -31.08
CA LEU A 45 -1.43 16.90 -31.91
C LEU A 45 -1.17 15.52 -32.49
N SER A 46 -2.01 14.55 -32.12
CA SER A 46 -1.96 13.17 -32.59
C SER A 46 -3.17 12.86 -33.48
N LEU A 47 -3.00 12.00 -34.47
CA LEU A 47 -4.12 11.35 -35.17
C LEU A 47 -4.41 9.98 -34.55
N GLY A 48 -5.63 9.77 -34.05
CA GLY A 48 -6.10 8.48 -33.56
C GLY A 48 -6.53 7.59 -34.72
N LEU A 49 -5.99 6.38 -34.77
CA LEU A 49 -6.30 5.36 -35.78
C LEU A 49 -7.01 4.19 -35.10
N THR A 50 -8.19 3.86 -35.60
CA THR A 50 -9.05 2.78 -35.11
C THR A 50 -9.35 1.82 -36.25
N ALA A 51 -9.72 0.57 -35.93
CA ALA A 51 -10.06 -0.42 -36.93
C ALA A 51 -11.13 0.11 -37.92
N GLY A 52 -10.81 0.05 -39.21
CA GLY A 52 -11.62 0.45 -40.34
C GLY A 52 -11.69 1.95 -40.62
N GLN A 53 -10.93 2.79 -39.90
CA GLN A 53 -11.08 4.24 -39.96
C GLN A 53 -9.73 5.00 -39.93
N GLY A 54 -9.69 6.16 -40.58
CA GLY A 54 -8.59 7.14 -40.44
C GLY A 54 -7.42 7.00 -41.40
N ILE A 55 -7.26 5.87 -42.10
CA ILE A 55 -6.12 5.67 -43.02
C ILE A 55 -6.14 6.68 -44.18
N GLY A 56 -7.32 6.91 -44.78
CA GLY A 56 -7.48 7.93 -45.81
C GLY A 56 -7.24 9.37 -45.32
N LEU A 57 -7.19 9.60 -44.01
CA LEU A 57 -6.86 10.88 -43.40
C LEU A 57 -5.38 10.97 -43.01
N LEU A 58 -4.73 9.85 -42.73
CA LEU A 58 -3.33 9.77 -42.32
C LEU A 58 -2.39 10.44 -43.32
N LEU A 59 -2.53 10.17 -44.63
CA LEU A 59 -1.68 10.82 -45.64
C LEU A 59 -1.84 12.34 -45.63
N ALA A 60 -3.07 12.84 -45.50
CA ALA A 60 -3.35 14.27 -45.41
C ALA A 60 -2.76 14.88 -44.14
N PHE A 61 -2.85 14.18 -43.00
CA PHE A 61 -2.25 14.60 -41.73
C PHE A 61 -0.73 14.71 -41.82
N LEU A 62 -0.06 13.69 -42.36
CA LEU A 62 1.39 13.66 -42.53
C LEU A 62 1.88 14.74 -43.51
N ALA A 63 1.18 14.90 -44.64
CA ALA A 63 1.47 15.90 -45.66
C ALA A 63 1.31 17.34 -45.13
N ALA A 64 0.37 17.55 -44.21
CA ALA A 64 0.17 18.82 -43.53
C ALA A 64 1.14 19.06 -42.35
N GLY A 65 2.08 18.15 -42.08
CA GLY A 65 3.10 18.32 -41.05
C GLY A 65 2.84 17.58 -39.74
N GLY A 66 1.77 16.79 -39.65
CA GLY A 66 1.51 15.93 -38.49
C GLY A 66 2.62 14.89 -38.27
N ARG A 67 3.04 14.70 -37.02
CA ARG A 67 4.15 13.79 -36.64
C ARG A 67 3.84 12.89 -35.44
N HIS A 68 2.57 12.76 -35.04
CA HIS A 68 2.16 11.89 -33.94
C HIS A 68 0.93 11.08 -34.34
N ILE A 69 1.03 9.75 -34.26
CA ILE A 69 -0.08 8.83 -34.48
C ILE A 69 -0.35 8.01 -33.22
N SER A 70 -1.61 7.74 -32.94
CA SER A 70 -2.04 6.88 -31.85
C SER A 70 -2.78 5.68 -32.41
N VAL A 71 -2.29 4.48 -32.12
CA VAL A 71 -2.87 3.19 -32.53
C VAL A 71 -3.36 2.42 -31.31
N ARG A 72 -4.30 1.50 -31.50
CA ARG A 72 -4.75 0.55 -30.46
C ARG A 72 -4.22 -0.83 -30.78
N SER A 73 -3.89 -1.63 -29.76
CA SER A 73 -3.37 -2.98 -29.98
C SER A 73 -4.35 -3.91 -30.70
N SER A 74 -5.66 -3.61 -30.63
CA SER A 74 -6.72 -4.38 -31.30
C SER A 74 -6.85 -4.12 -32.81
N ILE A 75 -6.02 -3.23 -33.38
CA ILE A 75 -5.96 -3.03 -34.83
C ILE A 75 -5.43 -4.28 -35.54
N SER A 76 -5.97 -4.60 -36.71
CA SER A 76 -5.58 -5.80 -37.45
C SER A 76 -4.22 -5.63 -38.14
N PHE A 77 -3.55 -6.75 -38.44
CA PHE A 77 -2.25 -6.73 -39.11
C PHE A 77 -2.30 -6.10 -40.51
N ASP A 78 -3.37 -6.36 -41.28
CA ASP A 78 -3.53 -5.82 -42.63
C ASP A 78 -3.66 -4.28 -42.60
N GLU A 79 -4.37 -3.74 -41.61
CA GLU A 79 -4.50 -2.29 -41.40
C GLU A 79 -3.16 -1.66 -40.97
N LEU A 80 -2.35 -2.35 -40.17
CA LEU A 80 -1.01 -1.89 -39.82
C LEU A 80 -0.10 -1.79 -41.06
N GLN A 81 -0.20 -2.75 -41.97
CA GLN A 81 0.54 -2.69 -43.25
C GLN A 81 0.06 -1.53 -44.12
N GLU A 82 -1.23 -1.22 -44.12
CA GLU A 82 -1.78 -0.07 -44.84
C GLU A 82 -1.31 1.27 -44.23
N ILE A 83 -1.23 1.35 -42.89
CA ILE A 83 -0.63 2.49 -42.17
C ILE A 83 0.85 2.64 -42.57
N ALA A 84 1.60 1.55 -42.58
CA ALA A 84 3.01 1.55 -42.97
C ALA A 84 3.21 2.01 -44.42
N GLY A 85 2.39 1.50 -45.34
CA GLY A 85 2.37 1.95 -46.73
C GLY A 85 2.06 3.44 -46.85
N THR A 86 1.07 3.94 -46.10
CA THR A 86 0.69 5.36 -46.10
C THR A 86 1.80 6.26 -45.57
N VAL A 87 2.52 5.83 -44.53
CA VAL A 87 3.71 6.54 -44.02
C VAL A 87 4.82 6.55 -45.06
N ALA A 88 5.09 5.42 -45.72
CA ALA A 88 6.08 5.35 -46.80
C ALA A 88 5.70 6.26 -47.98
N ASP A 89 4.43 6.30 -48.38
CA ASP A 89 3.89 7.16 -49.44
C ASP A 89 4.00 8.65 -49.09
N SER A 90 4.00 9.00 -47.80
CA SER A 90 4.25 10.37 -47.35
C SER A 90 5.71 10.81 -47.49
N GLY A 91 6.63 9.86 -47.74
CA GLY A 91 8.07 10.09 -47.83
C GLY A 91 8.77 10.33 -46.48
N LEU A 92 8.07 10.15 -45.36
CA LEU A 92 8.61 10.32 -44.01
C LEU A 92 9.25 9.04 -43.49
N SER A 93 10.29 9.20 -42.69
CA SER A 93 10.87 8.08 -41.93
C SER A 93 10.12 7.85 -40.62
N TRP A 94 10.07 6.61 -40.15
CA TRP A 94 9.48 6.29 -38.85
C TRP A 94 10.19 6.97 -37.66
N SER A 95 11.46 7.35 -37.81
CA SER A 95 12.18 8.17 -36.81
C SER A 95 11.63 9.59 -36.65
N GLU A 96 10.86 10.08 -37.62
CA GLU A 96 10.21 11.39 -37.56
C GLU A 96 8.79 11.30 -36.97
N ILE A 97 8.24 10.11 -36.77
CA ILE A 97 6.87 9.89 -36.33
C ILE A 97 6.86 9.37 -34.89
N PHE A 98 6.21 10.12 -34.01
CA PHE A 98 5.90 9.70 -32.66
C PHE A 98 4.72 8.72 -32.69
N VAL A 99 4.95 7.47 -32.27
CA VAL A 99 3.93 6.42 -32.24
C VAL A 99 3.49 6.14 -30.81
N THR A 100 2.23 6.43 -30.50
CA THR A 100 1.57 6.04 -29.25
C THR A 100 0.78 4.76 -29.46
N LEU A 101 1.01 3.74 -28.64
CA LEU A 101 0.23 2.50 -28.60
C LEU A 101 -0.64 2.48 -27.35
N GLN A 102 -1.95 2.31 -27.52
CA GLN A 102 -2.89 2.00 -26.44
C GLN A 102 -3.10 0.49 -26.37
N ILE A 103 -2.72 -0.14 -25.25
CA ILE A 103 -2.98 -1.55 -25.00
C ILE A 103 -4.46 -1.74 -24.69
N ALA A 104 -5.15 -2.48 -25.54
CA ALA A 104 -6.56 -2.84 -25.42
C ALA A 104 -6.76 -3.85 -24.29
N ASN A 105 -7.99 -3.94 -23.77
CA ASN A 105 -8.30 -4.73 -22.60
C ASN A 105 -8.02 -6.23 -22.80
N GLU A 106 -8.30 -6.73 -24.00
CA GLU A 106 -8.03 -8.11 -24.44
C GLU A 106 -6.54 -8.46 -24.52
N ASP A 107 -5.65 -7.47 -24.60
CA ASP A 107 -4.20 -7.64 -24.65
C ASP A 107 -3.52 -7.29 -23.30
N LEU A 108 -4.30 -7.06 -22.23
CA LEU A 108 -3.73 -6.83 -20.89
C LEU A 108 -3.19 -8.13 -20.27
N GLY A 109 -2.27 -7.98 -19.32
CA GLY A 109 -1.41 -9.06 -18.82
C GLY A 109 -0.05 -9.07 -19.52
N TYR A 110 0.95 -9.68 -18.86
CA TYR A 110 2.34 -9.59 -19.31
C TYR A 110 2.53 -10.12 -20.74
N ASP A 111 2.15 -11.38 -21.00
CA ASP A 111 2.34 -12.01 -22.30
C ASP A 111 1.48 -11.35 -23.39
N GLY A 112 0.23 -11.01 -23.07
CA GLY A 112 -0.67 -10.31 -24.00
C GLY A 112 -0.10 -8.96 -24.44
N THR A 113 0.49 -8.22 -23.50
CA THR A 113 1.07 -6.91 -23.78
C THR A 113 2.35 -7.01 -24.60
N VAL A 114 3.22 -8.00 -24.34
CA VAL A 114 4.40 -8.28 -25.19
C VAL A 114 3.96 -8.65 -26.61
N MET A 115 3.03 -9.59 -26.75
CA MET A 115 2.52 -10.01 -28.05
C MET A 115 1.86 -8.87 -28.83
N ALA A 116 1.14 -7.99 -28.14
CA ALA A 116 0.54 -6.81 -28.73
C ALA A 116 1.59 -5.82 -29.24
N VAL A 117 2.64 -5.53 -28.47
CA VAL A 117 3.73 -4.66 -28.90
C VAL A 117 4.46 -5.25 -30.10
N ASP A 118 4.80 -6.54 -30.07
CA ASP A 118 5.48 -7.22 -31.17
C ASP A 118 4.63 -7.22 -32.46
N ARG A 119 3.31 -7.48 -32.32
CA ARG A 119 2.36 -7.42 -33.45
C ARG A 119 2.33 -6.03 -34.07
N ILE A 120 2.28 -4.98 -33.25
CA ILE A 120 2.25 -3.58 -33.71
C ILE A 120 3.57 -3.21 -34.38
N MET A 121 4.71 -3.56 -33.79
CA MET A 121 6.03 -3.28 -34.34
C MET A 121 6.25 -4.01 -35.67
N GLY A 122 5.90 -5.30 -35.74
CA GLY A 122 5.99 -6.10 -36.96
C GLY A 122 5.04 -5.64 -38.06
N GLY A 123 3.81 -5.23 -37.69
CA GLY A 123 2.83 -4.70 -38.63
C GLY A 123 3.21 -3.36 -39.22
N LEU A 124 3.81 -2.46 -38.43
CA LEU A 124 4.26 -1.14 -38.90
C LEU A 124 5.65 -1.17 -39.54
N GLY A 125 6.45 -2.23 -39.27
CA GLY A 125 7.84 -2.31 -39.68
C GLY A 125 8.75 -1.32 -38.93
N ILE A 126 8.47 -1.08 -37.63
CA ILE A 126 9.22 -0.13 -36.80
C ILE A 126 10.12 -0.83 -35.77
N ALA A 127 11.23 -0.18 -35.40
CA ALA A 127 12.16 -0.70 -34.42
C ALA A 127 11.76 -0.43 -32.96
N SER A 128 10.93 0.59 -32.72
CA SER A 128 10.49 0.95 -31.37
C SER A 128 9.18 1.74 -31.38
N ILE A 129 8.37 1.58 -30.34
CA ILE A 129 7.20 2.40 -30.03
C ILE A 129 7.63 3.60 -29.19
N SER A 130 7.13 4.80 -29.50
CA SER A 130 7.51 6.02 -28.76
C SER A 130 6.88 6.05 -27.37
N LEU A 131 5.60 5.71 -27.25
CA LEU A 131 4.86 5.70 -25.99
C LEU A 131 3.88 4.51 -25.95
N ALA A 132 3.97 3.65 -24.93
CA ALA A 132 3.00 2.58 -24.70
C ALA A 132 2.11 2.90 -23.49
N LEU A 133 0.79 2.83 -23.64
CA LEU A 133 -0.19 3.20 -22.62
C LEU A 133 -0.98 1.97 -22.16
N VAL A 134 -0.95 1.69 -20.86
CA VAL A 134 -1.67 0.57 -20.24
C VAL A 134 -3.07 1.01 -19.79
N GLY A 135 -4.10 0.28 -20.19
CA GLY A 135 -5.50 0.59 -19.84
C GLY A 135 -5.87 0.28 -18.40
N ALA A 136 -6.97 0.86 -17.92
CA ALA A 136 -7.54 0.58 -16.59
C ALA A 136 -8.33 -0.76 -16.52
N GLY A 137 -8.31 -1.57 -17.58
CA GLY A 137 -9.19 -2.74 -17.74
C GLY A 137 -10.64 -2.34 -18.03
N ARG A 138 -11.56 -3.32 -17.95
CA ARG A 138 -13.00 -2.99 -17.95
C ARG A 138 -13.35 -2.34 -16.62
N VAL A 139 -13.72 -1.06 -16.65
CA VAL A 139 -14.54 -0.47 -15.61
C VAL A 139 -15.86 -1.24 -15.63
N GLN A 140 -16.07 -2.14 -14.66
CA GLN A 140 -17.39 -2.75 -14.47
C GLN A 140 -18.37 -1.61 -14.23
N ILE A 141 -19.15 -1.27 -15.26
CA ILE A 141 -20.35 -0.47 -15.06
C ILE A 141 -21.26 -1.35 -14.21
N GLU A 142 -21.48 -0.97 -12.96
CA GLU A 142 -22.44 -1.61 -12.06
C GLU A 142 -23.80 -1.69 -12.76
N GLY A 143 -24.13 -2.84 -13.36
CA GLY A 143 -25.29 -2.94 -14.24
C GLY A 143 -25.46 -4.24 -15.06
N GLY A 144 -24.61 -5.26 -14.89
CA GLY A 144 -24.92 -6.64 -15.33
C GLY A 144 -24.93 -6.92 -16.85
N GLY A 145 -24.63 -5.96 -17.71
CA GLY A 145 -24.52 -6.19 -19.15
C GLY A 145 -23.15 -6.74 -19.53
N ARG A 146 -22.99 -8.06 -19.69
CA ARG A 146 -21.82 -8.63 -20.39
C ARG A 146 -21.78 -8.04 -21.81
N SER A 147 -20.76 -7.24 -22.12
CA SER A 147 -20.48 -6.87 -23.50
C SER A 147 -20.05 -8.14 -24.25
N ILE A 148 -20.86 -8.52 -25.24
CA ILE A 148 -20.77 -9.76 -26.03
C ILE A 148 -19.51 -9.77 -26.93
N PHE A 149 -18.75 -8.67 -27.00
CA PHE A 149 -17.73 -8.46 -28.03
C PHE A 149 -16.28 -8.29 -27.55
N SER A 150 -15.94 -8.53 -26.27
CA SER A 150 -14.51 -8.67 -25.92
C SER A 150 -14.25 -9.91 -25.09
N THR A 151 -13.30 -10.71 -25.56
CA THR A 151 -12.66 -11.77 -24.79
C THR A 151 -11.83 -11.09 -23.70
N ASP A 152 -12.25 -11.25 -22.45
CA ASP A 152 -11.43 -10.81 -21.33
C ASP A 152 -10.11 -11.61 -21.36
N PRO A 153 -8.95 -10.98 -21.04
CA PRO A 153 -7.67 -11.69 -21.06
C PRO A 153 -7.66 -12.76 -19.96
N SER A 154 -6.85 -13.81 -20.12
CA SER A 154 -6.80 -14.94 -19.17
C SER A 154 -6.50 -14.49 -17.73
N CYS A 155 -5.67 -13.47 -17.55
CA CYS A 155 -5.36 -12.88 -16.24
C CYS A 155 -6.58 -12.26 -15.54
N ALA A 156 -7.60 -11.80 -16.28
CA ALA A 156 -8.78 -11.17 -15.72
C ALA A 156 -9.73 -12.19 -15.10
N HIS A 157 -9.52 -13.48 -15.39
CA HIS A 157 -10.23 -14.60 -14.77
C HIS A 157 -9.58 -15.10 -13.48
N SER A 158 -8.45 -14.52 -13.05
CA SER A 158 -7.82 -14.83 -11.76
C SER A 158 -8.56 -14.14 -10.60
N ASP A 159 -8.31 -14.60 -9.37
CA ASP A 159 -8.86 -13.99 -8.14
C ASP A 159 -8.43 -12.52 -7.94
N PHE A 160 -7.27 -12.14 -8.51
CA PHE A 160 -6.78 -10.76 -8.54
C PHE A 160 -7.38 -9.92 -9.68
N GLY A 161 -8.14 -10.55 -10.58
CA GLY A 161 -8.90 -9.92 -11.67
C GLY A 161 -8.05 -9.00 -12.56
N TRP A 162 -8.62 -7.84 -12.89
CA TRP A 162 -7.96 -6.82 -13.72
C TRP A 162 -6.68 -6.26 -13.09
N GLU A 163 -6.49 -6.39 -11.78
CA GLU A 163 -5.33 -5.81 -11.11
C GLU A 163 -4.05 -6.52 -11.50
N LEU A 164 -4.10 -7.86 -11.56
CA LEU A 164 -3.00 -8.67 -12.04
C LEU A 164 -2.71 -8.41 -13.53
N CYS A 165 -3.75 -8.23 -14.34
CA CYS A 165 -3.58 -7.86 -15.74
C CYS A 165 -2.84 -6.53 -15.91
N ILE A 166 -3.27 -5.50 -15.17
CA ILE A 166 -2.68 -4.17 -15.25
C ILE A 166 -1.24 -4.21 -14.73
N ALA A 167 -0.99 -4.84 -13.57
CA ALA A 167 0.36 -5.00 -13.03
C ALA A 167 1.28 -5.77 -14.00
N GLY A 168 0.77 -6.85 -14.59
CA GLY A 168 1.50 -7.63 -15.60
C GLY A 168 1.82 -6.81 -16.85
N SER A 169 0.87 -6.02 -17.35
CA SER A 169 1.09 -5.11 -18.48
C SER A 169 2.10 -4.01 -18.17
N LEU A 170 2.07 -3.43 -16.97
CA LEU A 170 3.05 -2.44 -16.51
C LEU A 170 4.45 -3.05 -16.48
N ALA A 171 4.60 -4.24 -15.89
CA ALA A 171 5.87 -4.96 -15.89
C ALA A 171 6.35 -5.27 -17.32
N ALA A 172 5.45 -5.62 -18.23
CA ALA A 172 5.79 -5.86 -19.64
C ALA A 172 6.29 -4.59 -20.33
N VAL A 173 5.61 -3.45 -20.19
CA VAL A 173 6.07 -2.18 -20.82
C VAL A 173 7.35 -1.64 -20.20
N GLU A 174 7.58 -1.83 -18.90
CA GLU A 174 8.86 -1.51 -18.26
C GLU A 174 10.00 -2.39 -18.80
N HIS A 175 9.74 -3.70 -18.96
CA HIS A 175 10.71 -4.60 -19.57
C HIS A 175 11.00 -4.21 -21.03
N MET A 176 9.97 -3.91 -21.83
CA MET A 176 10.15 -3.46 -23.21
C MET A 176 10.84 -2.10 -23.30
N LYS A 177 10.65 -1.23 -22.30
CA LYS A 177 11.44 0.00 -22.17
C LYS A 177 12.91 -0.28 -21.93
N TYR A 178 13.21 -1.21 -21.03
CA TYR A 178 14.58 -1.67 -20.79
C TYR A 178 15.23 -2.28 -22.05
N MET A 179 14.45 -3.00 -22.87
CA MET A 179 14.91 -3.57 -24.14
C MET A 179 15.01 -2.56 -25.29
N GLY A 180 14.55 -1.31 -25.09
CA GLY A 180 14.54 -0.26 -26.11
C GLY A 180 13.47 -0.42 -27.19
N THR A 181 12.56 -1.40 -27.07
CA THR A 181 11.42 -1.59 -27.99
C THR A 181 10.27 -0.63 -27.67
N VAL A 182 10.20 -0.12 -26.44
CA VAL A 182 9.34 0.99 -26.03
C VAL A 182 10.23 2.13 -25.50
N ARG A 183 9.96 3.39 -25.82
CA ARG A 183 10.81 4.51 -25.35
C ARG A 183 10.28 5.16 -24.06
N ALA A 184 8.96 5.26 -23.93
CA ALA A 184 8.25 5.79 -22.78
C ALA A 184 6.99 4.96 -22.52
N PHE A 185 6.49 4.98 -21.27
CA PHE A 185 5.23 4.31 -20.96
C PHE A 185 4.32 5.17 -20.10
N GLY A 186 3.05 4.88 -20.15
CA GLY A 186 2.02 5.63 -19.47
C GLY A 186 0.80 4.77 -19.20
N ALA A 187 -0.28 5.44 -18.84
CA ALA A 187 -1.57 4.81 -18.62
C ALA A 187 -2.65 5.47 -19.48
N HIS A 188 -3.75 4.76 -19.71
CA HIS A 188 -4.95 5.35 -20.30
C HIS A 188 -6.20 5.03 -19.49
N ASP A 189 -7.06 6.04 -19.31
CA ASP A 189 -8.33 5.99 -18.59
C ASP A 189 -8.25 5.56 -17.12
N TRP A 190 -7.09 5.76 -16.47
CA TRP A 190 -6.95 5.50 -15.05
C TRP A 190 -7.66 6.57 -14.19
N SER A 191 -8.40 6.10 -13.19
CA SER A 191 -8.92 6.93 -12.11
C SER A 191 -7.81 7.30 -11.12
N VAL A 192 -8.06 8.27 -10.23
CA VAL A 192 -7.13 8.59 -9.13
C VAL A 192 -6.88 7.36 -8.26
N ARG A 193 -7.89 6.50 -8.06
CA ARG A 193 -7.73 5.24 -7.31
C ARG A 193 -6.72 4.32 -7.99
N TRP A 194 -6.79 4.17 -9.31
CA TRP A 194 -5.83 3.34 -10.06
C TRP A 194 -4.42 3.93 -10.01
N LEU A 195 -4.31 5.24 -10.18
CA LEU A 195 -3.05 5.98 -10.00
C LEU A 195 -2.46 5.72 -8.61
N GLN A 196 -3.20 5.94 -7.54
CA GLN A 196 -2.72 5.73 -6.17
C GLN A 196 -2.32 4.27 -5.90
N ARG A 197 -3.02 3.32 -6.53
CA ARG A 197 -2.78 1.89 -6.32
C ARG A 197 -1.53 1.38 -7.05
N PHE A 198 -1.35 1.75 -8.31
CA PHE A 198 -0.28 1.19 -9.14
C PHE A 198 0.97 2.06 -9.21
N TRP A 199 0.84 3.38 -9.00
CA TRP A 199 2.00 4.25 -9.03
C TRP A 199 3.12 3.85 -8.07
N PRO A 200 2.83 3.41 -6.82
CA PRO A 200 3.87 2.90 -5.92
C PRO A 200 4.57 1.64 -6.41
N LEU A 201 3.98 0.93 -7.38
CA LEU A 201 4.51 -0.32 -7.94
C LEU A 201 5.40 -0.10 -9.17
N LEU A 202 5.44 1.11 -9.72
CA LEU A 202 6.26 1.43 -10.89
C LEU A 202 7.71 1.69 -10.50
N HIS A 203 8.66 1.16 -11.27
CA HIS A 203 10.08 1.49 -11.13
C HIS A 203 10.37 2.91 -11.61
N GLU A 204 9.66 3.35 -12.64
CA GLU A 204 9.74 4.70 -13.18
C GLU A 204 8.34 5.32 -13.23
N PRO A 205 8.18 6.62 -12.93
CA PRO A 205 6.86 7.24 -13.00
C PRO A 205 6.36 7.27 -14.44
N LEU A 206 5.03 7.25 -14.58
CA LEU A 206 4.36 7.35 -15.87
C LEU A 206 4.84 8.60 -16.63
N SER A 207 5.18 8.45 -17.91
CA SER A 207 5.58 9.56 -18.77
C SER A 207 4.35 10.36 -19.22
N ALA A 208 3.23 9.67 -19.43
CA ALA A 208 1.98 10.27 -19.89
C ALA A 208 0.72 9.55 -19.37
N MET A 209 -0.40 10.26 -19.39
CA MET A 209 -1.74 9.76 -19.10
C MET A 209 -2.70 10.18 -20.22
N LEU A 210 -3.25 9.21 -20.95
CA LEU A 210 -4.33 9.46 -21.90
C LEU A 210 -5.68 9.34 -21.21
N LEU A 211 -6.54 10.35 -21.36
CA LEU A 211 -7.89 10.34 -20.81
C LEU A 211 -8.90 10.53 -21.94
N THR A 212 -9.75 9.54 -22.10
CA THR A 212 -10.91 9.53 -22.99
C THR A 212 -12.00 10.37 -22.33
N PHE A 213 -12.17 11.60 -22.81
CA PHE A 213 -13.06 12.55 -22.17
C PHE A 213 -14.48 12.44 -22.76
N ASP A 214 -15.41 11.75 -22.07
CA ASP A 214 -16.84 12.03 -22.26
C ASP A 214 -17.16 13.29 -21.46
N THR A 215 -17.78 14.27 -22.10
CA THR A 215 -17.99 15.62 -21.54
C THR A 215 -18.88 15.66 -20.29
N LEU A 216 -19.45 14.52 -19.87
CA LEU A 216 -20.21 14.34 -18.63
C LEU A 216 -19.42 13.64 -17.51
N ALA A 217 -18.27 13.03 -17.83
CA ALA A 217 -17.44 12.32 -16.88
C ALA A 217 -16.56 13.31 -16.11
N THR A 218 -17.13 13.91 -15.06
CA THR A 218 -16.35 14.53 -13.97
C THR A 218 -15.31 13.58 -13.37
N SER A 219 -15.44 12.27 -13.61
CA SER A 219 -14.57 11.19 -13.13
C SER A 219 -13.09 11.39 -13.46
N HIS A 220 -12.74 11.96 -14.61
CA HIS A 220 -11.32 12.08 -15.02
C HIS A 220 -10.69 13.43 -14.66
N ARG A 221 -11.47 14.43 -14.23
CA ARG A 221 -10.91 15.74 -13.81
C ARG A 221 -9.90 15.60 -12.67
N ALA A 222 -10.19 14.73 -11.71
CA ALA A 222 -9.30 14.45 -10.60
C ALA A 222 -7.99 13.79 -11.10
N SER A 223 -8.06 12.87 -12.07
CA SER A 223 -6.88 12.27 -12.70
C SER A 223 -6.04 13.28 -13.46
N VAL A 224 -6.66 14.20 -14.22
CA VAL A 224 -5.94 15.29 -14.91
C VAL A 224 -5.14 16.13 -13.92
N LYS A 225 -5.81 16.62 -12.86
CA LYS A 225 -5.15 17.44 -11.83
C LYS A 225 -4.01 16.68 -11.17
N TYR A 226 -4.25 15.42 -10.79
CA TYR A 226 -3.22 14.58 -10.18
C TYR A 226 -2.01 14.38 -11.09
N CYS A 227 -2.21 14.15 -12.39
CA CYS A 227 -1.12 14.00 -13.35
C CYS A 227 -0.32 15.29 -13.53
N LEU A 228 -1.00 16.43 -13.71
CA LEU A 228 -0.34 17.74 -13.83
C LEU A 228 0.48 18.08 -12.59
N MET A 229 -0.05 17.82 -11.39
CA MET A 229 0.68 18.02 -10.12
C MET A 229 1.92 17.12 -9.98
N ARG A 230 1.94 15.97 -10.66
CA ARG A 230 3.05 15.01 -10.64
C ARG A 230 4.01 15.17 -11.83
N GLY A 231 3.78 16.15 -12.70
CA GLY A 231 4.59 16.35 -13.91
C GLY A 231 4.39 15.24 -14.95
N VAL A 232 3.23 14.59 -14.97
CA VAL A 232 2.88 13.59 -15.99
C VAL A 232 2.11 14.26 -17.11
N GLN A 233 2.58 14.04 -18.33
CA GLN A 233 1.99 14.65 -19.50
C GLN A 233 0.56 14.15 -19.73
N VAL A 234 -0.39 15.06 -19.87
CA VAL A 234 -1.79 14.69 -20.15
C VAL A 234 -2.03 14.67 -21.66
N ILE A 235 -2.71 13.62 -22.11
CA ILE A 235 -3.19 13.45 -23.48
C ILE A 235 -4.72 13.32 -23.41
N MET A 236 -5.45 14.08 -24.23
CA MET A 236 -6.91 14.05 -24.28
C MET A 236 -7.39 13.35 -25.55
N GLY A 237 -8.21 12.31 -25.38
CA GLY A 237 -8.81 11.53 -26.47
C GLY A 237 -10.35 11.64 -26.53
N SER A 238 -10.92 11.33 -27.70
CA SER A 238 -12.37 11.21 -28.00
C SER A 238 -13.28 12.41 -27.71
N PHE A 239 -12.76 13.53 -27.21
CA PHE A 239 -13.55 14.75 -26.97
C PHE A 239 -14.11 15.36 -28.27
N VAL A 240 -13.45 15.15 -29.41
CA VAL A 240 -13.87 15.63 -30.74
C VAL A 240 -14.98 14.78 -31.36
N GLU A 241 -15.17 13.53 -30.93
CA GLU A 241 -16.23 12.69 -31.49
C GLU A 241 -17.63 13.22 -31.14
N ARG A 242 -17.72 14.03 -30.07
CA ARG A 242 -18.93 14.75 -29.65
C ARG A 242 -18.59 16.18 -29.19
N PRO A 243 -18.05 17.03 -30.09
CA PRO A 243 -17.68 18.40 -29.73
C PRO A 243 -18.92 19.22 -29.30
N GLY A 244 -20.09 18.73 -29.72
CA GLY A 244 -21.39 19.31 -29.47
C GLY A 244 -21.94 19.23 -28.04
N ARG A 245 -21.15 18.84 -27.03
CA ARG A 245 -21.67 18.75 -25.65
C ARG A 245 -21.08 19.77 -24.66
N LEU A 246 -19.87 20.28 -24.91
CA LEU A 246 -19.23 21.29 -24.04
C LEU A 246 -19.43 22.71 -24.58
N LEU A 247 -19.19 22.90 -25.88
CA LEU A 247 -19.24 24.21 -26.54
C LEU A 247 -20.57 24.50 -27.23
N LEU A 248 -21.36 23.47 -27.58
CA LEU A 248 -22.59 23.68 -28.36
C LEU A 248 -23.64 24.49 -27.58
N TYR A 249 -23.70 24.33 -26.26
CA TYR A 249 -24.54 25.16 -25.39
C TYR A 249 -24.08 26.62 -25.33
N MET A 250 -22.81 26.90 -25.64
CA MET A 250 -22.28 28.27 -25.73
C MET A 250 -22.55 28.93 -27.10
N PHE A 251 -22.74 28.11 -28.15
CA PHE A 251 -22.91 28.60 -29.52
C PHE A 251 -24.35 28.53 -30.05
N LEU A 252 -25.28 27.83 -29.38
CA LEU A 252 -26.65 27.62 -29.88
C LEU A 252 -27.75 27.98 -28.88
N ASP A 253 -28.80 28.60 -29.43
CA ASP A 253 -30.16 28.56 -28.90
C ASP A 253 -30.68 27.10 -28.97
N ALA A 254 -31.44 26.67 -27.96
CA ALA A 254 -32.06 25.35 -27.81
C ALA A 254 -32.80 24.81 -29.06
N HIS A 255 -33.15 25.65 -30.03
CA HIS A 255 -33.85 25.26 -31.26
C HIS A 255 -32.95 24.90 -32.47
N THR A 256 -31.61 24.98 -32.36
CA THR A 256 -30.69 24.78 -33.53
C THR A 256 -29.72 23.60 -33.41
N HIS A 257 -29.93 22.71 -32.43
CA HIS A 257 -29.07 21.57 -32.11
C HIS A 257 -28.80 20.60 -33.29
N LEU A 258 -29.76 20.45 -34.21
CA LEU A 258 -29.71 19.52 -35.35
C LEU A 258 -28.96 20.07 -36.58
N GLU A 259 -28.99 21.39 -36.81
CA GLU A 259 -28.27 22.01 -37.94
C GLU A 259 -26.81 22.30 -37.59
N ALA A 260 -26.53 22.60 -36.32
CA ALA A 260 -25.18 22.90 -35.86
C ALA A 260 -24.28 21.66 -35.67
N SER A 261 -24.89 20.49 -35.52
CA SER A 261 -24.18 19.21 -35.56
C SER A 261 -23.73 18.83 -36.98
N ALA A 262 -24.14 19.59 -38.02
CA ALA A 262 -23.92 19.26 -39.44
C ALA A 262 -22.85 20.11 -40.16
N GLY A 263 -21.81 20.62 -39.47
CA GLY A 263 -20.50 20.81 -40.15
C GLY A 263 -19.84 22.18 -40.18
N LEU A 264 -20.29 23.18 -39.41
CA LEU A 264 -19.52 24.43 -39.21
C LEU A 264 -19.31 24.76 -37.73
N ALA A 265 -20.37 24.70 -36.92
CA ALA A 265 -20.27 24.91 -35.48
C ALA A 265 -19.48 23.80 -34.77
N ALA A 266 -19.69 22.53 -35.17
CA ALA A 266 -18.91 21.40 -34.68
C ALA A 266 -17.41 21.54 -35.01
N ASN A 267 -17.09 22.01 -36.22
CA ASN A 267 -15.72 22.26 -36.66
C ASN A 267 -15.10 23.39 -35.84
N ALA A 268 -15.77 24.55 -35.76
CA ALA A 268 -15.29 25.68 -34.96
C ALA A 268 -15.11 25.33 -33.47
N ALA A 269 -16.02 24.54 -32.90
CA ALA A 269 -15.93 24.07 -31.52
C ALA A 269 -14.73 23.13 -31.31
N THR A 270 -14.54 22.19 -32.23
CA THR A 270 -13.35 21.32 -32.23
C THR A 270 -12.09 22.18 -32.34
N THR A 271 -12.07 23.15 -33.26
CA THR A 271 -10.91 24.01 -33.48
C THR A 271 -10.53 24.79 -32.24
N THR A 272 -11.53 25.46 -31.67
CA THR A 272 -11.44 26.20 -30.41
C THR A 272 -10.90 25.33 -29.27
N MET A 273 -11.37 24.09 -29.15
CA MET A 273 -10.98 23.19 -28.06
C MET A 273 -9.54 22.68 -28.21
N VAL A 274 -9.15 22.27 -29.41
CA VAL A 274 -7.78 21.82 -29.70
C VAL A 274 -6.80 22.97 -29.48
N ASP A 275 -7.10 24.17 -29.98
CA ASP A 275 -6.27 25.37 -29.75
C ASP A 275 -6.11 25.65 -28.26
N TRP A 276 -7.19 25.51 -27.49
CA TRP A 276 -7.17 25.77 -26.04
C TRP A 276 -6.34 24.70 -25.29
N LEU A 277 -6.58 23.42 -25.56
CA LEU A 277 -5.84 22.32 -24.92
C LEU A 277 -4.34 22.38 -25.25
N THR A 278 -3.99 22.63 -26.51
CA THR A 278 -2.59 22.74 -26.93
C THR A 278 -1.92 24.01 -26.38
N ALA A 279 -2.64 25.13 -26.21
CA ALA A 279 -2.13 26.29 -25.49
C ALA A 279 -1.80 25.98 -24.01
N MET A 280 -2.55 25.05 -23.40
CA MET A 280 -2.31 24.52 -22.05
C MET A 280 -1.23 23.42 -22.01
N GLN A 281 -0.50 23.18 -23.10
CA GLN A 281 0.48 22.08 -23.24
C GLN A 281 -0.14 20.69 -23.02
N ILE A 282 -1.45 20.53 -23.23
CA ILE A 282 -2.14 19.24 -23.20
C ILE A 282 -2.15 18.69 -24.62
N ALA A 283 -1.66 17.45 -24.77
CA ALA A 283 -1.67 16.79 -26.07
C ALA A 283 -3.07 16.28 -26.41
N VAL A 284 -3.36 16.16 -27.68
CA VAL A 284 -4.71 16.02 -28.19
C VAL A 284 -4.75 14.94 -29.27
N VAL A 285 -5.62 13.95 -29.11
CA VAL A 285 -5.86 12.91 -30.11
C VAL A 285 -7.08 13.29 -30.94
N LEU A 286 -6.85 13.65 -32.20
CA LEU A 286 -7.88 13.85 -33.20
C LEU A 286 -8.51 12.51 -33.57
N PRO A 287 -9.83 12.45 -33.78
CA PRO A 287 -10.51 11.23 -34.14
C PRO A 287 -10.25 10.90 -35.60
N SER A 288 -10.34 9.62 -35.94
CA SER A 288 -10.13 9.09 -37.29
C SER A 288 -11.12 9.61 -38.33
N ASN A 289 -12.20 10.29 -37.90
CA ASN A 289 -13.26 10.82 -38.75
C ASN A 289 -13.31 12.36 -38.83
N VAL A 290 -12.27 13.07 -38.39
CA VAL A 290 -12.24 14.54 -38.52
C VAL A 290 -12.22 14.95 -40.01
N ASP A 291 -12.95 16.00 -40.35
CA ASP A 291 -13.03 16.50 -41.72
C ASP A 291 -11.65 17.01 -42.20
N ARG A 292 -11.30 16.72 -43.46
CA ARG A 292 -10.00 17.06 -44.05
C ARG A 292 -9.73 18.57 -44.08
N GLY A 293 -10.76 19.39 -44.27
CA GLY A 293 -10.63 20.85 -44.24
C GLY A 293 -10.23 21.34 -42.86
N VAL A 294 -10.89 20.80 -41.82
CA VAL A 294 -10.59 21.12 -40.42
C VAL A 294 -9.19 20.68 -40.02
N LEU A 295 -8.75 19.52 -40.53
CA LEU A 295 -7.39 19.03 -40.30
C LEU A 295 -6.32 19.98 -40.84
N ALA A 296 -6.53 20.52 -42.04
CA ALA A 296 -5.63 21.50 -42.63
C ALA A 296 -5.60 22.79 -41.79
N ASP A 297 -6.76 23.24 -41.31
CA ASP A 297 -6.85 24.40 -40.42
C ASP A 297 -6.07 24.18 -39.12
N PHE A 298 -6.07 22.98 -38.54
CA PHE A 298 -5.29 22.67 -37.33
C PHE A 298 -3.79 22.80 -37.49
N LEU A 299 -3.28 22.33 -38.61
CA LEU A 299 -1.85 22.24 -38.85
C LEU A 299 -1.27 23.52 -39.46
N LEU A 300 -2.13 24.31 -40.13
CA LEU A 300 -1.77 25.57 -40.79
C LEU A 300 -2.15 26.81 -39.98
N SER A 301 -2.85 26.64 -38.84
CA SER A 301 -3.13 27.69 -37.86
C SER A 301 -1.81 28.27 -37.34
N ASP A 302 -1.34 29.30 -38.03
CA ASP A 302 -0.29 30.25 -37.64
C ASP A 302 -0.54 30.68 -36.17
N ASP A 303 0.51 31.04 -35.42
CA ASP A 303 0.55 31.28 -33.95
C ASP A 303 -0.44 32.33 -33.37
N ARG A 304 -1.42 32.76 -34.14
CA ARG A 304 -2.53 33.61 -33.73
C ARG A 304 -3.55 32.78 -32.99
N PRO A 305 -3.65 32.90 -31.65
CA PRO A 305 -4.72 32.25 -30.92
C PRO A 305 -6.06 32.74 -31.49
N VAL A 306 -6.81 31.83 -32.11
CA VAL A 306 -8.21 32.07 -32.52
C VAL A 306 -9.04 32.46 -31.28
N LEU A 307 -8.59 31.99 -30.13
CA LEU A 307 -9.13 32.26 -28.82
C LEU A 307 -8.83 33.69 -28.35
N LYS A 308 -9.89 34.49 -28.21
CA LYS A 308 -9.84 35.78 -27.49
C LYS A 308 -10.05 35.53 -25.99
N GLY A 309 -9.43 36.36 -25.15
CA GLY A 309 -9.47 36.28 -23.67
C GLY A 309 -10.79 35.77 -23.08
N PRO A 310 -11.97 36.36 -23.39
CA PRO A 310 -13.24 35.93 -22.80
C PRO A 310 -13.63 34.47 -23.08
N LEU A 311 -13.22 33.92 -24.22
CA LEU A 311 -13.49 32.52 -24.57
C LEU A 311 -12.53 31.58 -23.85
N ILE A 312 -11.26 31.97 -23.70
CA ILE A 312 -10.29 31.26 -22.85
C ILE A 312 -10.80 31.25 -21.42
N ASP A 313 -11.16 32.41 -20.86
CA ASP A 313 -11.67 32.53 -19.50
C ASP A 313 -12.93 31.67 -19.29
N THR A 314 -13.80 31.57 -20.31
CA THR A 314 -14.99 30.72 -20.21
C THR A 314 -14.66 29.24 -20.30
N LEU A 315 -13.70 28.84 -21.15
CA LEU A 315 -13.24 27.44 -21.24
C LEU A 315 -12.49 27.04 -19.97
N GLU A 316 -11.60 27.89 -19.49
CA GLU A 316 -10.93 27.74 -18.20
C GLU A 316 -11.95 27.71 -17.08
N PHE A 317 -12.99 28.53 -17.05
CA PHE A 317 -14.05 28.42 -16.05
C PHE A 317 -14.89 27.14 -16.21
N ALA A 318 -15.20 26.71 -17.43
CA ALA A 318 -16.02 25.51 -17.63
C ALA A 318 -15.24 24.24 -17.22
N PHE A 319 -13.94 24.25 -17.47
CA PHE A 319 -13.03 23.13 -17.20
C PHE A 319 -12.45 23.17 -15.78
N TRP A 320 -12.15 24.38 -15.30
CA TRP A 320 -11.62 24.78 -13.98
C TRP A 320 -12.55 25.84 -13.34
N PRO A 321 -13.80 25.51 -12.98
CA PRO A 321 -14.75 26.49 -12.40
C PRO A 321 -14.12 27.27 -11.28
N VAL A 322 -14.34 28.60 -11.21
CA VAL A 322 -13.61 29.56 -10.35
C VAL A 322 -13.66 29.24 -8.85
N GLU A 323 -14.58 28.39 -8.36
CA GLU A 323 -14.49 27.76 -7.02
C GLU A 323 -13.33 26.74 -6.89
N MET A 324 -12.64 26.46 -7.99
CA MET A 324 -11.47 25.63 -8.22
C MET A 324 -10.54 26.33 -9.24
N THR A 325 -10.26 27.61 -9.03
CA THR A 325 -9.25 28.33 -9.82
C THR A 325 -7.96 27.49 -9.85
N PRO A 326 -7.30 27.34 -11.01
CA PRO A 326 -6.00 26.72 -11.05
C PRO A 326 -5.04 27.61 -10.28
N LEU A 327 -4.79 27.26 -9.01
CA LEU A 327 -3.51 27.55 -8.39
C LEU A 327 -2.47 26.80 -9.24
N LEU A 328 -2.04 27.43 -10.33
CA LEU A 328 -0.70 27.26 -10.84
C LEU A 328 0.19 27.60 -9.65
N HIS A 329 0.58 26.56 -8.92
CA HIS A 329 1.48 26.70 -7.79
C HIS A 329 2.78 27.24 -8.34
N GLU A 330 2.98 28.56 -8.21
CA GLU A 330 4.33 29.07 -8.10
C GLU A 330 4.89 28.38 -6.86
N ILE A 331 5.85 27.47 -7.06
CA ILE A 331 6.60 26.88 -5.95
C ILE A 331 7.34 28.05 -5.31
N LEU A 332 6.74 28.65 -4.28
CA LEU A 332 7.37 29.71 -3.52
C LEU A 332 8.54 29.08 -2.78
N PRO A 333 9.76 29.62 -2.90
CA PRO A 333 10.90 29.14 -2.12
C PRO A 333 10.56 29.17 -0.62
N GLU A 334 11.17 28.25 0.12
CA GLU A 334 11.03 28.13 1.57
C GLU A 334 11.06 29.51 2.25
N GLY A 335 9.98 29.86 2.97
CA GLY A 335 9.90 31.09 3.78
C GLY A 335 9.12 32.28 3.20
N ARG A 336 8.40 32.15 2.08
CA ARG A 336 7.44 33.19 1.64
C ARG A 336 5.99 32.89 2.00
N GLU A 337 5.29 33.89 2.54
CA GLU A 337 3.86 33.83 2.88
C GLU A 337 2.97 33.94 1.64
N CYS A 338 1.89 33.15 1.61
CA CYS A 338 0.92 33.11 0.51
C CYS A 338 -0.11 34.25 0.64
N PRO A 339 -0.34 35.09 -0.39
CA PRO A 339 -1.12 36.33 -0.25
C PRO A 339 -2.65 36.16 -0.35
N PHE A 340 -3.18 34.94 -0.53
CA PHE A 340 -4.60 34.72 -0.87
C PHE A 340 -5.56 34.65 0.33
N GLU A 341 -6.84 34.98 0.09
CA GLU A 341 -7.87 35.08 1.13
C GLU A 341 -8.37 33.72 1.64
N LEU A 342 -8.81 33.70 2.91
CA LEU A 342 -9.18 32.53 3.73
C LEU A 342 -10.26 31.59 3.11
N HIS A 343 -10.97 32.03 2.06
CA HIS A 343 -12.04 31.26 1.43
C HIS A 343 -11.52 30.21 0.44
N GLU A 344 -10.50 30.56 -0.35
CA GLU A 344 -9.86 29.65 -1.32
C GLU A 344 -9.11 28.51 -0.60
N CYS A 345 -8.46 28.83 0.53
CA CYS A 345 -7.85 27.83 1.41
C CYS A 345 -8.89 26.84 1.98
N LYS A 346 -10.12 27.28 2.27
CA LYS A 346 -11.20 26.40 2.78
C LYS A 346 -11.78 25.46 1.72
N LEU A 347 -11.84 25.88 0.46
CA LEU A 347 -12.28 25.04 -0.66
C LEU A 347 -11.24 23.96 -0.99
N ALA A 348 -9.95 24.33 -1.04
CA ALA A 348 -8.85 23.37 -1.15
C ALA A 348 -8.83 22.36 0.03
N MET A 349 -9.09 22.83 1.25
CA MET A 349 -9.24 21.97 2.44
C MET A 349 -10.49 21.09 2.43
N LYS A 350 -11.54 21.41 1.65
CA LYS A 350 -12.75 20.59 1.55
C LYS A 350 -12.60 19.44 0.56
N ASP A 351 -11.84 19.66 -0.52
CA ASP A 351 -11.53 18.61 -1.50
C ASP A 351 -10.42 17.66 -1.01
N LEU A 352 -9.54 18.12 -0.13
CA LEU A 352 -8.49 17.31 0.53
C LEU A 352 -8.97 16.60 1.82
N ARG A 353 -10.19 16.88 2.29
CA ARG A 353 -10.76 16.32 3.54
C ARG A 353 -11.02 14.81 3.52
N MET A 354 -10.63 14.10 2.46
CA MET A 354 -10.56 12.65 2.45
C MET A 354 -9.19 12.08 2.87
N LEU A 355 -8.22 12.90 3.30
CA LEU A 355 -6.81 12.44 3.39
C LEU A 355 -5.96 12.84 4.62
N ALA A 356 -6.46 13.56 5.65
CA ALA A 356 -5.85 13.68 7.02
C ALA A 356 -6.46 14.84 7.86
N GLU A 357 -6.25 14.82 9.19
CA GLU A 357 -6.54 15.96 10.10
C GLU A 357 -5.53 17.12 9.91
N VAL A 358 -6.04 18.35 9.83
CA VAL A 358 -5.23 19.58 9.70
C VAL A 358 -5.50 20.53 10.87
N HIS A 359 -4.45 20.98 11.55
CA HIS A 359 -4.53 22.01 12.59
C HIS A 359 -4.32 23.41 12.01
N THR A 360 -5.29 24.32 12.24
CA THR A 360 -5.13 25.75 11.96
C THR A 360 -4.64 26.46 13.22
N THR A 361 -3.43 27.03 13.21
CA THR A 361 -2.98 27.92 14.29
C THR A 361 -3.65 29.28 14.14
N GLN A 362 -4.58 29.61 15.04
CA GLN A 362 -5.18 30.94 15.13
C GLN A 362 -4.18 31.95 15.71
N THR A 363 -3.25 32.44 14.89
CA THR A 363 -2.43 33.59 15.26
C THR A 363 -2.30 34.54 14.08
N GLY A 364 -3.27 35.46 13.97
CA GLY A 364 -3.10 36.86 13.53
C GLY A 364 -2.47 37.21 12.18
N SER A 365 -2.01 36.26 11.37
CA SER A 365 -1.37 36.50 10.08
C SER A 365 -2.26 35.98 8.95
N LYS A 366 -2.46 36.81 7.92
CA LYS A 366 -3.15 36.42 6.69
C LYS A 366 -2.23 35.51 5.89
N GLY A 367 -2.41 34.20 6.02
CA GLY A 367 -1.72 33.19 5.21
C GLY A 367 -1.93 31.79 5.77
N CYS A 368 -2.27 30.84 4.90
CA CYS A 368 -2.19 29.40 5.19
C CYS A 368 -0.79 28.93 4.75
N SER A 369 0.02 28.41 5.67
CA SER A 369 1.27 27.72 5.32
C SER A 369 1.01 26.22 5.21
N LEU A 370 1.21 25.64 4.03
CA LEU A 370 1.10 24.20 3.79
C LEU A 370 2.53 23.66 3.65
N HIS A 371 3.03 23.02 4.70
CA HIS A 371 4.32 22.34 4.66
C HIS A 371 4.14 20.97 4.03
N LEU A 372 4.45 20.85 2.73
CA LEU A 372 4.80 19.56 2.13
C LEU A 372 6.30 19.39 2.36
N GLU A 373 6.71 18.46 3.22
CA GLU A 373 8.13 18.18 3.39
C GLU A 373 8.71 17.61 2.10
N GLU A 374 9.56 18.40 1.47
CA GLU A 374 10.37 18.03 0.30
C GLU A 374 11.55 17.16 0.72
N SER A 375 11.75 16.02 0.04
CA SER A 375 13.04 15.61 -0.57
C SER A 375 13.11 14.09 -0.82
N CYS A 376 12.38 13.61 -1.84
CA CYS A 376 12.75 12.37 -2.52
C CYS A 376 13.96 12.63 -3.43
N SER A 377 15.17 12.67 -2.87
CA SER A 377 16.40 12.64 -3.67
C SER A 377 17.25 11.44 -3.26
N SER A 378 17.31 10.48 -4.18
CA SER A 378 18.13 9.24 -4.17
C SER A 378 17.93 8.29 -2.98
N ILE A 379 17.09 7.27 -3.17
CA ILE A 379 17.21 6.01 -2.41
C ILE A 379 18.24 5.16 -3.15
N ALA A 380 19.39 4.92 -2.53
CA ALA A 380 20.29 3.87 -2.94
C ALA A 380 19.59 2.53 -2.70
N CYS A 381 19.07 1.92 -3.77
CA CYS A 381 18.67 0.51 -3.74
C CYS A 381 19.91 -0.31 -3.36
N ALA A 382 19.98 -0.77 -2.12
CA ALA A 382 20.89 -1.87 -1.80
C ALA A 382 20.43 -3.05 -2.67
N LYS A 383 21.29 -3.49 -3.58
CA LYS A 383 21.07 -4.71 -4.36
C LYS A 383 21.47 -5.90 -3.48
N PRO A 384 20.55 -6.65 -2.85
CA PRO A 384 20.93 -7.96 -2.33
C PRO A 384 21.27 -8.85 -3.53
N ARG A 385 22.50 -9.37 -3.55
CA ARG A 385 22.93 -10.39 -4.52
C ARG A 385 22.64 -11.75 -3.90
N TYR A 386 21.63 -12.44 -4.41
CA TYR A 386 21.41 -13.84 -4.07
C TYR A 386 22.12 -14.75 -5.08
N ARG A 387 22.93 -15.69 -4.58
CA ARG A 387 23.32 -16.88 -5.35
C ARG A 387 22.22 -17.90 -5.12
N ALA A 388 21.47 -18.25 -6.17
CA ALA A 388 20.64 -19.43 -6.15
C ALA A 388 21.57 -20.66 -6.20
N ASP A 389 21.53 -21.51 -5.17
CA ASP A 389 22.01 -22.88 -5.31
C ASP A 389 21.01 -23.61 -6.21
N GLY A 390 21.45 -23.93 -7.44
CA GLY A 390 20.67 -24.67 -8.43
C GLY A 390 20.43 -23.91 -9.74
N ASP A 391 21.39 -24.03 -10.66
CA ASP A 391 21.39 -23.97 -12.14
C ASP A 391 20.23 -23.37 -12.98
N VAL A 392 19.39 -22.47 -12.45
CA VAL A 392 18.54 -21.60 -13.30
C VAL A 392 19.11 -20.20 -13.27
N ALA A 393 19.93 -19.92 -14.28
CA ALA A 393 20.59 -18.64 -14.47
C ALA A 393 19.58 -17.50 -14.66
N GLY A 394 19.54 -16.55 -13.72
CA GLY A 394 19.60 -15.13 -14.09
C GLY A 394 18.42 -14.21 -13.79
N THR A 395 17.31 -14.64 -13.17
CA THR A 395 16.20 -13.72 -12.87
C THR A 395 16.18 -13.27 -11.41
N SER A 396 16.73 -12.08 -11.17
CA SER A 396 16.58 -11.34 -9.91
C SER A 396 15.15 -10.85 -9.78
N ARG A 397 14.35 -11.41 -8.86
CA ARG A 397 13.04 -10.85 -8.47
C ARG A 397 13.22 -9.90 -7.29
N SER A 398 12.79 -8.66 -7.44
CA SER A 398 12.63 -7.69 -6.35
C SER A 398 11.14 -7.48 -6.09
N LEU A 399 10.68 -7.80 -4.88
CA LEU A 399 9.36 -7.38 -4.39
C LEU A 399 9.52 -6.00 -3.73
N PRO A 400 8.81 -4.96 -4.19
CA PRO A 400 8.81 -3.68 -3.50
C PRO A 400 7.99 -3.80 -2.22
N VAL A 401 8.63 -3.58 -1.07
CA VAL A 401 7.92 -3.30 0.19
C VAL A 401 7.56 -1.83 0.16
N CYS A 402 6.28 -1.50 0.05
CA CYS A 402 5.80 -0.12 0.11
C CYS A 402 6.18 0.47 1.47
N GLN A 403 7.25 1.27 1.52
CA GLN A 403 7.62 2.03 2.71
C GLN A 403 6.65 3.20 2.90
N ILE A 404 5.98 3.21 4.04
CA ILE A 404 5.20 4.34 4.55
C ILE A 404 6.16 5.55 4.68
N ASN A 405 5.65 6.76 4.39
CA ASN A 405 6.41 8.03 4.34
C ASN A 405 7.46 8.14 5.45
N ALA A 406 8.65 8.68 5.13
CA ALA A 406 9.71 8.91 6.10
C ALA A 406 9.12 9.70 7.27
N ALA A 407 9.02 9.07 8.44
CA ALA A 407 8.62 9.78 9.64
C ALA A 407 9.59 10.95 9.83
N LYS A 408 9.06 12.15 10.06
CA LYS A 408 9.83 13.25 10.66
C LYS A 408 10.66 12.66 11.78
N LEU A 409 11.93 13.08 11.88
CA LEU A 409 12.79 12.69 12.98
C LEU A 409 12.01 12.83 14.30
N PRO A 410 11.72 11.72 14.98
CA PRO A 410 10.78 11.77 16.09
C PRO A 410 11.33 12.63 17.22
N GLU A 411 10.53 13.57 17.73
CA GLU A 411 10.98 14.53 18.75
C GLU A 411 11.30 13.87 20.10
N GLN A 412 10.77 12.67 20.37
CA GLN A 412 10.92 11.94 21.63
C GLN A 412 12.26 11.18 21.80
N GLY A 413 13.24 11.45 20.94
CA GLY A 413 14.57 10.84 20.98
C GLY A 413 14.62 9.38 20.54
N ARG A 414 15.74 8.73 20.88
CA ARG A 414 16.08 7.38 20.41
C ARG A 414 15.35 6.30 21.21
N THR A 415 14.93 5.23 20.53
CA THR A 415 14.19 4.11 21.15
C THR A 415 14.88 2.77 20.88
N LEU A 416 15.08 1.97 21.93
CA LEU A 416 15.53 0.59 21.85
C LEU A 416 14.33 -0.35 21.93
N PHE A 417 14.05 -1.08 20.86
CA PHE A 417 13.05 -2.14 20.85
C PHE A 417 13.70 -3.47 21.22
N LEU A 418 13.01 -4.26 22.03
CA LEU A 418 13.43 -5.57 22.49
C LEU A 418 12.33 -6.59 22.16
N SER A 419 12.69 -7.69 21.54
CA SER A 419 11.77 -8.79 21.25
C SER A 419 12.49 -10.14 21.39
N MET A 420 11.73 -11.23 21.45
CA MET A 420 12.24 -12.59 21.54
C MET A 420 11.67 -13.43 20.41
N CYS A 421 12.51 -14.30 19.84
CA CYS A 421 12.10 -15.25 18.81
C CYS A 421 12.58 -16.65 19.17
N MET A 422 11.67 -17.61 19.26
CA MET A 422 11.99 -18.97 19.70
C MET A 422 11.49 -20.05 18.75
N GLY A 423 12.44 -20.80 18.19
CA GLY A 423 12.21 -21.91 17.27
C GLY A 423 12.16 -21.49 15.79
N PRO A 424 12.54 -22.38 14.86
CA PRO A 424 12.73 -22.03 13.46
C PRO A 424 11.41 -21.73 12.73
N GLU A 425 10.34 -22.48 13.02
CA GLU A 425 9.04 -22.30 12.38
C GLU A 425 8.34 -21.01 12.84
N TYR A 426 8.34 -20.78 14.15
CA TYR A 426 7.80 -19.54 14.71
C TYR A 426 8.59 -18.32 14.23
N PHE A 427 9.91 -18.46 14.08
CA PHE A 427 10.73 -17.42 13.48
C PHE A 427 10.27 -17.09 12.05
N ASP A 428 10.11 -18.11 11.20
CA ASP A 428 9.72 -17.93 9.79
C ASP A 428 8.37 -17.23 9.65
N LYS A 429 7.40 -17.67 10.46
CA LYS A 429 5.98 -17.31 10.29
C LYS A 429 5.53 -16.10 11.11
N PHE A 430 6.21 -15.74 12.20
CA PHE A 430 5.83 -14.60 13.05
C PHE A 430 6.96 -13.58 13.15
N CYS A 431 8.15 -14.01 13.58
CA CYS A 431 9.26 -13.08 13.78
C CYS A 431 9.69 -12.37 12.51
N ALA A 432 9.89 -13.09 11.41
CA ALA A 432 10.37 -12.46 10.19
C ALA A 432 9.36 -11.45 9.61
N PRO A 433 8.04 -11.72 9.57
CA PRO A 433 7.03 -10.69 9.31
C PRO A 433 7.08 -9.50 10.29
N PHE A 434 7.27 -9.75 11.59
CA PHE A 434 7.46 -8.69 12.58
C PHE A 434 8.68 -7.82 12.26
N LEU A 435 9.83 -8.41 11.91
CA LEU A 435 11.05 -7.69 11.54
C LEU A 435 10.87 -6.87 10.25
N ALA A 436 10.18 -7.43 9.26
CA ALA A 436 9.81 -6.71 8.04
C ALA A 436 8.88 -5.52 8.36
N SER A 437 7.94 -5.68 9.29
CA SER A 437 7.06 -4.58 9.74
C SER A 437 7.84 -3.50 10.51
N PHE A 438 8.85 -3.90 11.29
CA PHE A 438 9.74 -2.96 11.97
C PHE A 438 10.56 -2.15 10.97
N GLN A 439 11.14 -2.79 9.95
CA GLN A 439 11.81 -2.11 8.84
C GLN A 439 10.85 -1.17 8.09
N MET A 440 9.60 -1.58 7.87
CA MET A 440 8.58 -0.73 7.25
C MET A 440 8.30 0.53 8.07
N ALA A 441 8.17 0.41 9.40
CA ALA A 441 7.86 1.53 10.29
C ALA A 441 9.07 2.43 10.58
N TYR A 442 10.26 1.85 10.81
CA TYR A 442 11.43 2.58 11.34
C TYR A 442 12.65 2.59 10.42
N GLY A 443 12.66 1.85 9.31
CA GLY A 443 13.83 1.70 8.42
C GLY A 443 14.29 2.98 7.72
N ARG A 444 13.54 4.09 7.87
CA ARG A 444 13.90 5.42 7.35
C ARG A 444 14.51 6.35 8.40
N ALA A 445 14.47 5.99 9.68
CA ALA A 445 15.11 6.79 10.71
C ALA A 445 16.64 6.77 10.53
N PRO A 446 17.38 7.84 10.91
CA PRO A 446 18.83 7.84 10.81
C PRO A 446 19.45 6.65 11.51
N ALA A 447 20.56 6.14 10.97
CA ALA A 447 21.23 4.96 11.49
C ALA A 447 21.50 5.10 13.00
N GLY A 448 21.04 4.11 13.77
CA GLY A 448 21.16 4.08 15.23
C GLY A 448 20.11 4.89 15.98
N TRP A 449 19.19 5.59 15.31
CA TRP A 449 18.12 6.34 15.96
C TRP A 449 17.12 5.41 16.66
N HIS A 450 16.62 4.42 15.92
CA HIS A 450 15.92 3.28 16.48
C HIS A 450 16.78 2.03 16.32
N LYS A 451 16.65 1.11 17.25
CA LYS A 451 17.37 -0.15 17.25
C LYS A 451 16.45 -1.24 17.76
N LEU A 452 16.37 -2.37 17.08
CA LEU A 452 15.64 -3.54 17.53
C LEU A 452 16.65 -4.64 17.86
N LYS A 453 16.72 -5.05 19.12
CA LYS A 453 17.47 -6.24 19.52
C LYS A 453 16.51 -7.42 19.67
N VAL A 454 16.84 -8.52 19.04
CA VAL A 454 16.06 -9.74 19.04
C VAL A 454 16.85 -10.83 19.76
N TRP A 455 16.32 -11.32 20.87
CA TRP A 455 16.86 -12.51 21.51
C TRP A 455 16.32 -13.75 20.81
N SER A 456 17.19 -14.47 20.13
CA SER A 456 16.83 -15.64 19.31
C SER A 456 17.25 -16.94 19.99
N VAL A 457 16.32 -17.87 20.14
CA VAL A 457 16.53 -19.15 20.83
C VAL A 457 16.14 -20.29 19.91
N GLY A 458 17.08 -21.19 19.60
CA GLY A 458 16.80 -22.35 18.76
C GLY A 458 16.31 -22.00 17.35
N VAL A 459 16.72 -20.84 16.82
CA VAL A 459 16.48 -20.45 15.42
C VAL A 459 17.64 -20.96 14.59
N ASN A 460 17.38 -21.47 13.38
CA ASN A 460 18.44 -21.96 12.52
C ASN A 460 19.42 -20.85 12.18
N LYS A 461 20.72 -21.14 12.26
CA LYS A 461 21.78 -20.18 11.95
C LYS A 461 21.61 -19.53 10.56
N SER A 462 21.22 -20.31 9.56
CA SER A 462 20.96 -19.79 8.20
C SER A 462 19.76 -18.83 8.13
N GLN A 463 18.72 -19.03 8.95
CA GLN A 463 17.61 -18.10 9.06
C GLN A 463 18.06 -16.79 9.73
N LEU A 464 18.87 -16.87 10.79
CA LEU A 464 19.42 -15.69 11.46
C LEU A 464 20.37 -14.90 10.56
N GLU A 465 21.25 -15.58 9.81
CA GLU A 465 22.14 -14.94 8.83
C GLU A 465 21.33 -14.21 7.75
N ARG A 466 20.34 -14.88 7.14
CA ARG A 466 19.44 -14.26 6.14
C ARG A 466 18.68 -13.07 6.72
N ALA A 467 18.16 -13.17 7.95
CA ALA A 467 17.43 -12.09 8.60
C ALA A 467 18.34 -10.91 8.96
N SER A 468 19.55 -11.18 9.44
CA SER A 468 20.58 -10.17 9.69
C SER A 468 20.93 -9.42 8.40
N ASP A 469 21.16 -10.14 7.30
CA ASP A 469 21.46 -9.53 6.01
C ASP A 469 20.31 -8.65 5.51
N LEU A 470 19.07 -9.14 5.63
CA LEU A 470 17.89 -8.42 5.14
C LEU A 470 17.54 -7.19 5.98
N PHE A 471 17.65 -7.28 7.31
CA PHE A 471 17.11 -6.28 8.24
C PHE A 471 18.16 -5.42 8.96
N SER A 472 19.47 -5.71 8.83
CA SER A 472 20.55 -4.95 9.48
C SER A 472 20.52 -3.45 9.15
N SER A 473 20.15 -3.10 7.92
CA SER A 473 20.00 -1.70 7.47
C SER A 473 18.98 -0.90 8.29
N SER A 474 18.04 -1.58 8.95
CA SER A 474 17.00 -0.98 9.78
C SER A 474 17.36 -0.95 11.27
N GLY A 475 18.60 -1.28 11.64
CA GLY A 475 19.04 -1.31 13.03
C GLY A 475 18.57 -2.55 13.81
N VAL A 476 18.27 -3.65 13.11
CA VAL A 476 17.96 -4.95 13.72
C VAL A 476 19.26 -5.67 14.07
N GLU A 477 19.38 -6.15 15.31
CA GLU A 477 20.48 -6.97 15.81
C GLU A 477 19.95 -8.22 16.48
N PHE A 478 20.64 -9.34 16.29
CA PHE A 478 20.31 -10.62 16.91
C PHE A 478 21.29 -10.95 18.03
N GLU A 479 20.77 -11.48 19.13
CA GLU A 479 21.55 -12.12 20.19
C GLU A 479 21.09 -13.57 20.29
N GLU A 480 22.00 -14.52 20.10
CA GLU A 480 21.68 -15.94 20.10
C GLU A 480 21.77 -16.51 21.52
N GLY A 481 20.68 -17.15 21.97
CA GLY A 481 20.62 -17.96 23.18
C GLY A 481 20.61 -19.45 22.84
N SER A 482 21.38 -20.24 23.57
CA SER A 482 21.33 -21.70 23.49
C SER A 482 20.15 -22.23 24.31
N LEU A 483 19.23 -22.93 23.66
CA LEU A 483 18.12 -23.63 24.36
C LEU A 483 18.68 -24.62 25.39
N ASP A 484 19.68 -25.41 25.02
CA ASP A 484 20.33 -26.37 25.91
C ASP A 484 20.99 -25.70 27.13
N GLU A 485 21.59 -24.52 26.96
CA GLU A 485 22.15 -23.77 28.08
C GLU A 485 21.05 -23.27 29.02
N MET A 486 19.96 -22.74 28.47
CA MET A 486 18.84 -22.26 29.27
C MET A 486 18.12 -23.38 30.00
N SER A 487 17.86 -24.51 29.34
CA SER A 487 17.24 -25.68 29.98
C SER A 487 18.13 -26.24 31.08
N ARG A 488 19.45 -26.34 30.85
CA ARG A 488 20.41 -26.74 31.89
C ARG A 488 20.45 -25.76 33.05
N ARG A 489 20.42 -24.45 32.77
CA ARG A 489 20.39 -23.41 33.78
C ARG A 489 19.10 -23.43 34.59
N TYR A 490 17.96 -23.65 33.93
CA TYR A 490 16.66 -23.77 34.58
C TYR A 490 16.60 -25.00 35.48
N ALA A 491 17.06 -26.14 34.98
CA ALA A 491 17.22 -27.34 35.79
C ALA A 491 18.14 -27.06 36.99
N ALA A 492 19.31 -26.45 36.80
CA ALA A 492 20.24 -26.16 37.90
C ALA A 492 19.67 -25.17 38.94
N GLU A 493 18.92 -24.15 38.51
CA GLU A 493 18.32 -23.15 39.39
C GLU A 493 17.09 -23.68 40.14
N HIS A 494 16.37 -24.66 39.59
CA HIS A 494 15.08 -25.11 40.12
C HIS A 494 14.94 -26.61 40.44
N ALA A 495 15.95 -27.46 40.21
CA ALA A 495 15.85 -28.92 40.41
C ALA A 495 15.75 -29.37 41.88
N GLU A 496 16.21 -28.59 42.86
CA GLU A 496 16.16 -29.01 44.27
C GLU A 496 14.72 -28.90 44.83
N GLY A 497 13.99 -30.02 44.84
CA GLY A 497 12.75 -30.21 45.60
C GLY A 497 11.44 -29.88 44.88
N SER A 498 11.48 -29.43 43.62
CA SER A 498 10.31 -28.95 42.86
C SER A 498 9.63 -30.01 41.97
N GLY A 499 10.26 -31.18 41.76
CA GLY A 499 9.79 -32.18 40.79
C GLY A 499 10.06 -31.82 39.31
N VAL A 500 10.73 -30.71 39.04
CA VAL A 500 11.04 -30.20 37.69
C VAL A 500 11.96 -31.12 36.89
N GLU A 501 12.80 -31.94 37.54
CA GLU A 501 13.63 -32.95 36.86
C GLU A 501 12.83 -33.97 36.06
N GLY A 502 11.57 -34.25 36.43
CA GLY A 502 10.70 -35.14 35.66
C GLY A 502 10.13 -34.46 34.40
N TYR A 503 9.84 -33.16 34.48
CA TYR A 503 9.18 -32.38 33.42
C TYR A 503 10.10 -32.18 32.20
N LEU A 504 11.41 -31.95 32.43
CA LEU A 504 12.39 -31.74 31.35
C LEU A 504 12.88 -33.04 30.68
N HIS A 505 12.70 -34.21 31.31
CA HIS A 505 13.40 -35.43 30.90
C HIS A 505 12.61 -36.33 29.94
N GLU A 506 11.28 -36.19 29.87
CA GLU A 506 10.42 -36.94 28.96
C GLU A 506 10.47 -36.41 27.51
N ASP A 507 10.60 -35.10 27.31
CA ASP A 507 10.62 -34.49 25.97
C ASP A 507 11.99 -34.53 25.28
N LEU A 508 13.09 -34.46 26.03
CA LEU A 508 14.46 -34.52 25.47
C LEU A 508 14.85 -35.91 24.90
N LYS A 509 14.05 -36.97 25.12
CA LYS A 509 14.35 -38.33 24.64
C LYS A 509 13.65 -38.73 23.34
N VAL A 510 12.78 -37.88 22.78
CA VAL A 510 12.18 -38.12 21.47
C VAL A 510 13.20 -37.76 20.38
N ASN A 511 14.19 -38.63 20.20
CA ASN A 511 15.17 -38.52 19.13
C ASN A 511 14.47 -38.64 17.77
N GLY A 512 14.38 -37.53 17.03
CA GLY A 512 14.09 -37.55 15.59
C GLY A 512 12.81 -36.85 15.12
N VAL A 513 12.12 -36.09 15.98
CA VAL A 513 11.04 -35.19 15.53
C VAL A 513 11.51 -33.76 15.72
N ASP A 514 11.97 -33.15 14.62
CA ASP A 514 12.35 -31.74 14.55
C ASP A 514 11.21 -30.85 15.10
N GLY A 515 11.45 -30.15 16.21
CA GLY A 515 10.82 -28.86 16.51
C GLY A 515 9.29 -28.79 16.60
N ALA A 516 8.58 -29.86 16.97
CA ALA A 516 7.13 -29.85 17.14
C ALA A 516 6.72 -28.96 18.33
N THR A 517 6.52 -27.66 18.07
CA THR A 517 6.16 -26.67 19.11
C THR A 517 4.66 -26.68 19.48
N GLY A 518 4.11 -27.84 19.84
CA GLY A 518 2.93 -27.93 20.73
C GLY A 518 1.50 -27.85 20.18
N CYS A 519 1.24 -27.57 18.90
CA CYS A 519 -0.12 -27.72 18.31
C CYS A 519 -0.08 -27.84 16.77
N PHE A 520 0.68 -28.78 16.20
CA PHE A 520 0.91 -28.76 14.74
C PHE A 520 0.15 -29.81 13.93
N GLU A 521 -0.32 -30.88 14.55
CA GLU A 521 -1.08 -31.91 13.84
C GLU A 521 -2.54 -31.89 14.29
N CYS A 522 -3.34 -31.06 13.62
CA CYS A 522 -4.76 -31.33 13.53
C CYS A 522 -4.93 -32.42 12.46
N ASP A 523 -5.51 -33.56 12.81
CA ASP A 523 -5.92 -34.55 11.81
C ASP A 523 -6.98 -33.91 10.90
N LEU A 524 -6.54 -33.52 9.69
CA LEU A 524 -7.39 -32.85 8.71
C LEU A 524 -8.60 -33.69 8.28
N ALA A 525 -8.53 -35.02 8.49
CA ALA A 525 -9.63 -35.94 8.21
C ALA A 525 -10.70 -35.96 9.32
N ASN A 526 -10.34 -35.61 10.56
CA ASN A 526 -11.23 -35.59 11.73
C ASN A 526 -11.18 -34.20 12.40
N SER A 527 -11.72 -33.19 11.71
CA SER A 527 -11.70 -31.78 12.13
C SER A 527 -12.46 -31.46 13.44
N ALA A 528 -12.93 -32.46 14.18
CA ALA A 528 -13.64 -32.27 15.44
C ALA A 528 -12.69 -32.20 16.66
N GLU A 529 -11.49 -32.76 16.59
CA GLU A 529 -10.58 -32.85 17.74
C GLU A 529 -9.13 -32.54 17.32
N CYS A 530 -8.76 -31.26 17.35
CA CYS A 530 -7.34 -30.90 17.43
C CYS A 530 -6.88 -31.15 18.86
N HIS A 531 -6.11 -32.22 19.08
CA HIS A 531 -5.44 -32.44 20.37
C HIS A 531 -4.18 -31.58 20.44
N CYS A 532 -4.32 -30.39 21.02
CA CYS A 532 -3.17 -29.64 21.52
C CYS A 532 -2.70 -30.26 22.83
N ASP A 533 -1.44 -30.68 22.91
CA ASP A 533 -0.81 -30.98 24.19
C ASP A 533 -0.48 -29.64 24.88
N PRO A 534 -1.16 -29.28 25.98
CA PRO A 534 -0.91 -28.01 26.66
C PRO A 534 0.52 -27.91 27.21
N GLY A 535 1.19 -29.03 27.51
CA GLY A 535 2.49 -29.06 28.19
C GLY A 535 3.64 -28.47 27.38
N VAL A 536 3.63 -28.63 26.05
CA VAL A 536 4.70 -28.10 25.16
C VAL A 536 4.62 -26.56 25.03
N HIS A 537 3.48 -25.95 25.37
CA HIS A 537 3.34 -24.50 25.42
C HIS A 537 3.98 -23.90 26.68
N ASP A 538 4.03 -24.67 27.77
CA ASP A 538 4.48 -24.17 29.08
C ASP A 538 5.98 -23.84 29.11
N GLU A 539 6.86 -24.57 28.42
CA GLU A 539 8.30 -24.28 28.41
C GLU A 539 8.64 -22.92 27.77
N LYS A 540 8.01 -22.61 26.63
CA LYS A 540 8.16 -21.30 25.97
C LYS A 540 7.66 -20.18 26.88
N VAL A 541 6.55 -20.41 27.57
CA VAL A 541 5.98 -19.45 28.51
C VAL A 541 6.93 -19.22 29.69
N VAL A 542 7.53 -20.28 30.26
CA VAL A 542 8.49 -20.16 31.36
C VAL A 542 9.75 -19.40 30.93
N PHE A 543 10.37 -19.77 29.80
CA PHE A 543 11.57 -19.08 29.33
C PHE A 543 11.32 -17.61 28.96
N ASN A 544 10.18 -17.33 28.32
CA ASN A 544 9.77 -15.95 28.00
C ASN A 544 9.52 -15.12 29.27
N ASN A 545 8.93 -15.69 30.30
CA ASN A 545 8.61 -14.92 31.51
C ASN A 545 9.85 -14.65 32.36
N ILE A 546 10.79 -15.60 32.51
CA ILE A 546 11.94 -15.43 33.41
C ILE A 546 13.18 -14.91 32.68
N TYR A 547 13.69 -15.68 31.73
CA TYR A 547 15.01 -15.41 31.17
C TYR A 547 15.00 -14.23 30.21
N PHE A 548 13.92 -14.08 29.45
CA PHE A 548 13.78 -12.90 28.61
C PHE A 548 13.66 -11.62 29.46
N LEU A 549 12.92 -11.62 30.58
CA LEU A 549 12.91 -10.45 31.49
C LEU A 549 14.30 -10.17 32.11
N ARG A 550 15.06 -11.21 32.48
CA ARG A 550 16.46 -11.05 32.92
C ARG A 550 17.34 -10.47 31.80
N TRP A 551 17.14 -10.91 30.56
CA TRP A 551 17.81 -10.36 29.38
C TRP A 551 17.42 -8.89 29.15
N VAL A 552 16.14 -8.52 29.30
CA VAL A 552 15.67 -7.13 29.25
C VAL A 552 16.36 -6.26 30.30
N VAL A 553 16.50 -6.74 31.55
CA VAL A 553 17.27 -6.03 32.60
C VAL A 553 18.73 -5.83 32.19
N ALA A 554 19.36 -6.85 31.61
CA ALA A 554 20.74 -6.78 31.15
C ALA A 554 20.89 -5.78 29.99
N GLN A 555 19.97 -5.78 29.02
CA GLN A 555 19.96 -4.81 27.94
C GLN A 555 19.80 -3.39 28.47
N PHE A 556 18.81 -3.14 29.35
CA PHE A 556 18.61 -1.82 29.96
C PHE A 556 19.88 -1.29 30.63
N GLN A 557 20.61 -2.14 31.36
CA GLN A 557 21.88 -1.74 31.98
C GLN A 557 22.97 -1.47 30.95
N ALA A 558 23.12 -2.33 29.94
CA ALA A 558 24.14 -2.23 28.92
C ALA A 558 23.96 -1.01 28.00
N THR A 559 22.73 -0.54 27.80
CA THR A 559 22.41 0.56 26.87
C THR A 559 22.00 1.86 27.55
N ARG A 560 22.06 1.95 28.89
CA ARG A 560 21.68 3.15 29.65
C ARG A 560 22.44 4.41 29.23
N ASP A 561 23.72 4.25 28.88
CA ASP A 561 24.63 5.34 28.53
C ASP A 561 24.71 5.55 27.00
N SER A 562 23.91 4.78 26.23
CA SER A 562 23.93 4.80 24.76
C SER A 562 23.03 5.87 24.14
N GLY A 563 22.40 6.72 24.96
CA GLY A 563 21.56 7.84 24.51
C GLY A 563 20.14 7.47 24.08
N PHE A 564 19.67 6.26 24.40
CA PHE A 564 18.26 5.90 24.27
C PHE A 564 17.43 6.59 25.36
N GLN A 565 16.26 7.12 25.00
CA GLN A 565 15.31 7.70 25.96
C GLN A 565 14.31 6.65 26.43
N TYR A 566 13.93 5.76 25.52
CA TYR A 566 12.95 4.71 25.76
C TYR A 566 13.49 3.33 25.37
N MET A 567 13.00 2.33 26.08
CA MET A 567 13.09 0.92 25.74
C MET A 567 11.68 0.37 25.61
N VAL A 568 11.38 -0.31 24.51
CA VAL A 568 10.06 -0.90 24.24
C VAL A 568 10.22 -2.41 24.16
N PHE A 569 9.56 -3.12 25.04
CA PHE A 569 9.39 -4.57 24.93
C PHE A 569 8.17 -4.85 24.05
N ILE A 570 8.34 -5.71 23.05
CA ILE A 570 7.27 -6.13 22.15
C ILE A 570 7.32 -7.64 21.85
N ASP A 571 6.16 -8.31 21.90
CA ASP A 571 6.04 -9.71 21.43
C ASP A 571 6.31 -9.79 19.92
N SER A 572 6.95 -10.87 19.47
CA SER A 572 7.33 -11.06 18.07
C SER A 572 6.18 -11.52 17.16
N ASP A 573 5.00 -11.78 17.71
CA ASP A 573 3.75 -12.02 16.94
C ASP A 573 2.96 -10.73 16.72
N MET A 574 3.63 -9.58 16.79
CA MET A 574 3.06 -8.27 16.51
C MET A 574 3.52 -7.76 15.16
N LEU A 575 2.69 -6.97 14.47
CA LEU A 575 3.05 -6.31 13.22
C LEU A 575 2.88 -4.80 13.36
N PHE A 576 3.95 -4.04 13.12
CA PHE A 576 3.86 -2.58 13.04
C PHE A 576 3.09 -2.17 11.78
N LEU A 577 2.11 -1.30 11.97
CA LEU A 577 1.50 -0.51 10.90
C LEU A 577 2.10 0.89 10.85
N GLN A 578 2.44 1.44 12.02
CA GLN A 578 2.92 2.82 12.17
C GLN A 578 4.00 2.92 13.27
N PRO A 579 4.86 3.95 13.22
CA PRO A 579 5.77 4.27 14.30
C PRO A 579 5.04 4.61 15.61
N LEU A 580 5.57 4.19 16.76
CA LEU A 580 4.96 4.39 18.08
C LEU A 580 5.17 5.79 18.67
N ASP A 581 5.61 6.75 17.85
CA ASP A 581 6.04 8.09 18.29
C ASP A 581 4.97 8.82 19.11
N ARG A 582 3.70 8.66 18.73
CA ARG A 582 2.53 9.26 19.41
C ARG A 582 2.41 8.83 20.88
N PHE A 583 2.91 7.65 21.23
CA PHE A 583 2.80 7.07 22.57
C PHE A 583 4.05 7.26 23.39
N LEU A 584 5.13 7.81 22.82
CA LEU A 584 6.39 8.05 23.50
C LEU A 584 6.50 9.55 23.83
N PRO A 585 6.26 9.98 25.08
CA PRO A 585 6.14 11.39 25.39
C PRO A 585 7.43 12.19 25.15
N ARG A 586 7.30 13.48 24.84
CA ARG A 586 8.43 14.37 24.52
C ARG A 586 9.22 14.76 25.77
N TRP A 587 10.55 14.84 25.66
CA TRP A 587 11.39 15.47 26.67
C TRP A 587 11.27 17.00 26.59
N PRO A 588 11.25 17.75 27.71
CA PRO A 588 11.30 17.34 29.12
C PRO A 588 9.94 16.97 29.74
N ALA A 589 8.86 17.01 28.95
CA ALA A 589 7.46 16.96 29.40
C ALA A 589 6.89 15.53 29.57
N SER A 590 7.72 14.51 29.80
CA SER A 590 7.20 13.14 29.90
C SER A 590 6.60 12.86 31.27
N GLU A 591 5.31 12.52 31.27
CA GLU A 591 4.51 12.39 32.48
C GLU A 591 4.62 11.01 33.16
N TRP A 592 4.96 9.92 32.43
CA TRP A 592 5.13 8.55 32.96
C TRP A 592 6.57 8.00 32.77
N GLU A 593 6.91 6.94 33.50
CA GLU A 593 8.19 6.21 33.44
C GLU A 593 8.05 4.77 32.94
N TYR A 594 6.93 4.12 33.28
CA TYR A 594 6.53 2.82 32.77
C TYR A 594 5.12 2.88 32.17
N ALA A 595 4.91 2.26 31.02
CA ALA A 595 3.59 2.12 30.45
C ALA A 595 3.39 0.74 29.81
N PHE A 596 2.15 0.26 29.77
CA PHE A 596 1.80 -1.05 29.22
C PHE A 596 0.40 -1.03 28.61
N THR A 597 0.11 -1.94 27.69
CA THR A 597 -1.19 -1.98 27.01
C THR A 597 -2.29 -2.65 27.85
N VAL A 598 -3.46 -2.02 27.91
CA VAL A 598 -4.69 -2.49 28.56
C VAL A 598 -5.86 -2.45 27.59
N TYR A 599 -6.79 -3.39 27.71
CA TYR A 599 -8.05 -3.34 26.97
C TYR A 599 -8.98 -2.31 27.62
N ASP A 600 -9.03 -1.09 27.08
CA ASP A 600 -9.79 0.02 27.67
C ASP A 600 -11.32 -0.12 27.48
N LYS A 601 -12.09 0.74 28.15
CA LYS A 601 -13.57 0.78 27.99
C LYS A 601 -14.05 1.17 26.58
N GLN A 602 -13.14 1.56 25.69
CA GLN A 602 -13.45 1.99 24.33
C GLN A 602 -13.09 0.91 23.29
N HIS A 603 -12.50 -0.20 23.72
CA HIS A 603 -12.19 -1.32 22.84
C HIS A 603 -13.50 -1.90 22.30
N LYS A 604 -13.61 -2.05 20.99
CA LYS A 604 -14.81 -2.59 20.35
C LYS A 604 -14.42 -3.82 19.56
N VAL A 605 -15.24 -4.86 19.67
CA VAL A 605 -15.10 -6.07 18.89
C VAL A 605 -16.43 -6.37 18.20
N PRO A 606 -16.40 -6.92 16.98
CA PRO A 606 -17.62 -7.17 16.21
C PRO A 606 -18.44 -8.35 16.72
N TRP A 607 -17.91 -9.15 17.66
CA TRP A 607 -18.50 -10.41 18.11
C TRP A 607 -19.06 -10.39 19.53
N GLY A 608 -18.86 -9.32 20.29
CA GLY A 608 -19.19 -9.28 21.70
C GLY A 608 -19.26 -7.86 22.25
N ILE A 609 -19.62 -7.76 23.52
CA ILE A 609 -19.57 -6.48 24.24
C ILE A 609 -18.15 -6.21 24.73
N ASN A 610 -17.81 -4.95 24.95
CA ASN A 610 -16.46 -4.60 25.35
C ASN A 610 -16.08 -5.23 26.71
N GLU A 611 -17.02 -5.31 27.64
CA GLU A 611 -16.82 -5.94 28.96
C GLU A 611 -16.25 -7.36 28.83
N GLU A 612 -16.69 -8.15 27.84
CA GLU A 612 -16.21 -9.52 27.63
C GLU A 612 -14.73 -9.59 27.23
N VAL A 613 -14.19 -8.52 26.65
CA VAL A 613 -12.79 -8.41 26.21
C VAL A 613 -11.96 -7.70 27.27
N ALA A 614 -12.46 -6.57 27.75
CA ALA A 614 -11.74 -5.63 28.59
C ALA A 614 -11.84 -5.93 30.08
N GLN A 615 -12.79 -6.75 30.52
CA GLN A 615 -13.00 -7.09 31.93
C GLN A 615 -12.58 -8.52 32.26
N THR A 616 -11.80 -8.66 33.33
CA THR A 616 -11.52 -9.93 34.00
C THR A 616 -12.76 -10.44 34.76
N ARG A 617 -12.71 -11.64 35.33
CA ARG A 617 -13.88 -12.26 35.99
C ARG A 617 -14.34 -11.47 37.22
N ASN A 618 -13.41 -10.85 37.95
CA ASN A 618 -13.68 -10.11 39.18
C ASN A 618 -13.72 -8.59 38.97
N GLY A 619 -13.89 -8.13 37.74
CA GLY A 619 -14.17 -6.72 37.46
C GLY A 619 -12.94 -5.81 37.33
N PHE A 620 -11.76 -6.38 37.10
CA PHE A 620 -10.54 -5.62 36.77
C PHE A 620 -10.34 -5.49 35.26
N MET A 621 -9.57 -4.50 34.85
CA MET A 621 -9.10 -4.33 33.48
C MET A 621 -8.24 -5.51 33.04
N ARG A 622 -8.46 -6.04 31.83
CA ARG A 622 -7.55 -7.02 31.23
C ARG A 622 -6.30 -6.33 30.70
N PHE A 623 -5.16 -6.96 30.94
CA PHE A 623 -3.88 -6.49 30.41
C PHE A 623 -3.57 -7.21 29.12
N ASN A 624 -3.07 -6.47 28.15
CA ASN A 624 -2.41 -7.03 27.00
C ASN A 624 -0.92 -6.67 27.15
N ALA A 625 -0.18 -7.37 28.00
CA ALA A 625 1.20 -7.04 28.34
C ALA A 625 2.23 -7.32 27.22
N GLY A 626 1.79 -7.48 25.96
CA GLY A 626 2.66 -7.75 24.83
C GLY A 626 3.41 -6.52 24.30
N VAL A 627 2.97 -5.30 24.64
CA VAL A 627 3.75 -4.07 24.42
C VAL A 627 3.92 -3.35 25.74
N GLN A 628 5.18 -3.12 26.12
CA GLN A 628 5.54 -2.41 27.35
C GLN A 628 6.61 -1.36 27.04
N PHE A 629 6.50 -0.21 27.68
CA PHE A 629 7.34 0.96 27.46
C PHE A 629 8.05 1.33 28.75
N PHE A 630 9.36 1.51 28.64
CA PHE A 630 10.25 1.76 29.75
C PHE A 630 11.09 3.00 29.44
N ARG A 631 11.03 4.00 30.29
CA ARG A 631 11.96 5.13 30.21
C ARG A 631 13.31 4.75 30.84
N TYR A 632 14.41 5.27 30.31
CA TYR A 632 15.72 5.09 30.95
C TYR A 632 15.86 5.94 32.23
N THR A 633 15.26 5.47 33.33
CA THR A 633 15.40 6.06 34.68
C THR A 633 15.90 5.02 35.70
N PRO A 634 16.54 5.45 36.81
CA PRO A 634 16.92 4.53 37.89
C PRO A 634 15.74 3.75 38.48
N ASN A 635 14.57 4.39 38.60
CA ASN A 635 13.36 3.78 39.17
C ASN A 635 12.83 2.64 38.27
N VAL A 636 12.92 2.80 36.96
CA VAL A 636 12.55 1.73 36.01
C VAL A 636 13.47 0.53 36.13
N LEU A 637 14.77 0.72 36.38
CA LEU A 637 15.68 -0.40 36.63
C LEU A 637 15.33 -1.17 37.91
N LEU A 638 15.01 -0.44 38.99
CA LEU A 638 14.53 -1.05 40.24
C LEU A 638 13.22 -1.82 40.01
N TYR A 639 12.30 -1.24 39.23
CA TYR A 639 11.04 -1.89 38.84
C TYR A 639 11.27 -3.17 38.05
N LEU A 640 12.09 -3.15 36.99
CA LEU A 640 12.37 -4.33 36.17
C LEU A 640 12.96 -5.49 36.98
N ARG A 641 13.88 -5.20 37.92
CA ARG A 641 14.43 -6.23 38.83
C ARG A 641 13.38 -6.79 39.78
N ASN A 642 12.55 -5.92 40.36
CA ASN A 642 11.44 -6.37 41.20
C ASN A 642 10.42 -7.18 40.40
N LEU A 643 10.16 -6.81 39.14
CA LEU A 643 9.27 -7.54 38.24
C LEU A 643 9.81 -8.95 37.97
N VAL A 644 11.11 -9.12 37.68
CA VAL A 644 11.76 -10.44 37.57
C VAL A 644 11.54 -11.28 38.83
N ARG A 645 11.76 -10.68 40.01
CA ARG A 645 11.56 -11.37 41.29
C ARG A 645 10.10 -11.80 41.50
N ILE A 646 9.15 -10.90 41.27
CA ILE A 646 7.72 -11.21 41.38
C ILE A 646 7.33 -12.31 40.39
N THR A 647 7.80 -12.24 39.15
CA THR A 647 7.56 -13.28 38.13
C THR A 647 8.13 -14.63 38.55
N LEU A 648 9.33 -14.68 39.16
CA LEU A 648 9.89 -15.91 39.73
C LEU A 648 9.01 -16.46 40.85
N ASP A 649 8.57 -15.61 41.79
CA ASP A 649 7.66 -16.00 42.88
C ASP A 649 6.38 -16.63 42.31
N PHE A 650 5.82 -16.07 41.23
CA PHE A 650 4.63 -16.61 40.55
C PHE A 650 4.90 -17.95 39.84
N VAL A 651 6.04 -18.12 39.17
CA VAL A 651 6.40 -19.39 38.51
C VAL A 651 6.60 -20.48 39.56
N GLU A 652 7.37 -20.22 40.60
CA GLU A 652 7.66 -21.21 41.65
C GLU A 652 6.40 -21.65 42.39
N GLN A 653 5.49 -20.71 42.69
CA GLN A 653 4.26 -21.01 43.43
C GLN A 653 3.14 -21.56 42.55
N GLY A 654 3.15 -21.26 41.25
CA GLY A 654 2.19 -21.83 40.29
C GLY A 654 2.30 -23.36 40.16
N HIS A 655 3.48 -23.92 40.45
CA HIS A 655 3.73 -25.37 40.41
C HIS A 655 3.29 -26.12 41.68
N VAL A 656 3.19 -25.43 42.82
CA VAL A 656 2.71 -26.03 44.07
C VAL A 656 1.19 -26.03 44.00
N GLN A 657 0.58 -27.21 43.82
CA GLN A 657 -0.87 -27.41 43.74
C GLN A 657 -1.63 -26.41 44.60
N PHE A 658 -2.45 -25.57 43.95
CA PHE A 658 -3.39 -24.57 44.47
C PHE A 658 -3.79 -24.82 45.94
N ALA A 659 -2.93 -24.42 46.87
CA ALA A 659 -3.24 -24.50 48.28
C ALA A 659 -4.17 -23.33 48.60
N ASP A 660 -5.40 -23.64 49.04
CA ASP A 660 -6.42 -22.65 49.36
C ASP A 660 -5.84 -21.52 50.25
N GLY A 661 -5.86 -20.29 49.74
CA GLY A 661 -5.50 -19.08 50.49
C GLY A 661 -4.18 -18.40 50.12
N ASN A 662 -3.41 -18.89 49.15
CA ASN A 662 -2.24 -18.15 48.64
C ASN A 662 -2.68 -16.97 47.75
N PRO A 663 -2.35 -15.71 48.10
CA PRO A 663 -2.69 -14.56 47.28
C PRO A 663 -2.17 -14.64 45.84
N LEU A 664 -0.99 -15.22 45.60
CA LEU A 664 -0.38 -15.29 44.26
C LEU A 664 -1.17 -16.20 43.32
N THR A 665 -1.70 -17.31 43.83
CA THR A 665 -2.57 -18.20 43.07
C THR A 665 -3.81 -17.46 42.53
N TRP A 666 -4.42 -16.62 43.35
CA TRP A 666 -5.57 -15.81 42.94
C TRP A 666 -5.24 -14.85 41.79
N TYR A 667 -4.07 -14.21 41.79
CA TYR A 667 -3.66 -13.32 40.70
C TYR A 667 -3.43 -14.08 39.39
N LEU A 668 -2.89 -15.31 39.44
CA LEU A 668 -2.70 -16.15 38.25
C LEU A 668 -4.04 -16.58 37.65
N GLU A 669 -5.01 -16.94 38.50
CA GLU A 669 -6.37 -17.26 38.06
C GLU A 669 -7.05 -16.05 37.40
N GLU A 670 -6.83 -14.85 37.96
CA GLU A 670 -7.48 -13.63 37.48
C GLU A 670 -6.87 -13.10 36.17
N PHE A 671 -5.54 -13.09 36.06
CA PHE A 671 -4.82 -12.46 34.93
C PHE A 671 -4.25 -13.46 33.93
N LYS A 672 -4.50 -14.77 34.07
CA LYS A 672 -4.22 -15.87 33.11
C LYS A 672 -2.79 -16.01 32.57
N GLY A 673 -1.86 -15.12 32.92
CA GLY A 673 -0.47 -15.13 32.49
C GLY A 673 0.43 -14.53 33.55
N VAL A 674 1.59 -15.14 33.76
CA VAL A 674 2.54 -14.79 34.82
C VAL A 674 2.96 -13.32 34.74
N SER A 675 3.30 -12.81 33.55
CA SER A 675 3.66 -11.40 33.36
C SER A 675 2.51 -10.45 33.68
N GLN A 676 1.27 -10.80 33.31
CA GLN A 676 0.09 -9.99 33.58
C GLN A 676 -0.25 -9.96 35.08
N ALA A 677 -0.15 -11.12 35.74
CA ALA A 677 -0.30 -11.25 37.19
C ALA A 677 0.79 -10.46 37.94
N ALA A 678 2.04 -10.52 37.49
CA ALA A 678 3.14 -9.76 38.06
C ALA A 678 2.95 -8.24 37.93
N ILE A 679 2.47 -7.77 36.77
CA ILE A 679 2.11 -6.37 36.58
C ILE A 679 0.94 -5.98 37.49
N ALA A 680 -0.10 -6.80 37.59
CA ALA A 680 -1.26 -6.52 38.45
C ALA A 680 -0.87 -6.46 39.93
N TRP A 681 0.02 -7.35 40.35
CA TRP A 681 0.58 -7.35 41.70
C TRP A 681 1.37 -6.06 41.97
N ALA A 682 2.25 -5.67 41.05
CA ALA A 682 3.07 -4.47 41.22
C ALA A 682 2.24 -3.18 41.16
N VAL A 683 1.20 -3.14 40.33
CA VAL A 683 0.33 -1.97 40.15
C VAL A 683 -0.67 -1.82 41.30
N GLY A 684 -1.19 -2.93 41.85
CA GLY A 684 -2.27 -2.90 42.83
C GLY A 684 -3.66 -2.94 42.18
N LEU A 685 -4.57 -3.75 42.75
CA LEU A 685 -5.88 -4.04 42.17
C LEU A 685 -6.84 -2.84 42.16
N ASP A 686 -6.72 -1.97 43.16
CA ASP A 686 -7.50 -0.75 43.31
C ASP A 686 -7.22 0.26 42.19
N HIS A 687 -6.05 0.16 41.55
CA HIS A 687 -5.67 1.02 40.44
C HIS A 687 -6.14 0.51 39.07
N VAL A 688 -6.59 -0.75 38.98
CA VAL A 688 -6.93 -1.43 37.72
C VAL A 688 -8.37 -1.94 37.69
N LEU A 689 -9.24 -1.37 38.52
CA LEU A 689 -10.68 -1.64 38.45
C LEU A 689 -11.22 -1.27 37.07
N TYR A 690 -12.10 -2.12 36.51
CA TYR A 690 -12.72 -1.81 35.22
C TYR A 690 -13.47 -0.49 35.28
N GLU A 691 -14.26 -0.28 36.35
CA GLU A 691 -15.11 0.89 36.43
C GLU A 691 -14.38 2.22 36.67
N ASP A 692 -13.31 2.19 37.47
CA ASP A 692 -12.50 3.37 37.81
C ASP A 692 -11.01 3.06 37.72
N CYS A 693 -10.57 2.66 36.52
CA CYS A 693 -9.15 2.44 36.29
C CYS A 693 -8.39 3.76 36.51
N GLN A 694 -7.49 3.76 37.50
CA GLN A 694 -6.78 4.95 37.93
C GLN A 694 -5.52 5.21 37.13
N ILE A 695 -5.00 4.18 36.47
CA ILE A 695 -3.82 4.25 35.60
C ILE A 695 -4.15 4.25 34.10
N CYS A 696 -5.40 3.98 33.71
CA CYS A 696 -5.77 3.92 32.30
C CYS A 696 -5.74 5.30 31.64
N TRP A 697 -5.31 5.33 30.39
CA TRP A 697 -5.19 6.54 29.58
C TRP A 697 -6.45 7.44 29.65
N PRO A 698 -6.28 8.76 29.83
CA PRO A 698 -5.02 9.51 29.85
C PRO A 698 -4.41 9.66 31.27
N LYS A 699 -4.91 8.96 32.29
CA LYS A 699 -4.45 9.13 33.68
C LYS A 699 -3.03 8.59 33.86
N ILE A 700 -2.27 9.18 34.79
CA ILE A 700 -0.94 8.74 35.19
C ILE A 700 -0.88 8.73 36.71
N ARG A 701 -0.29 7.69 37.30
CA ARG A 701 -0.17 7.56 38.75
C ARG A 701 1.26 7.31 39.18
N SER A 702 1.65 7.98 40.25
CA SER A 702 2.83 7.62 41.02
C SER A 702 2.48 6.52 42.01
N LEU A 703 3.15 5.38 41.93
CA LEU A 703 3.03 4.29 42.88
C LEU A 703 4.28 4.23 43.76
N GLN A 704 4.09 3.97 45.05
CA GLN A 704 5.18 3.69 45.99
C GLN A 704 5.44 2.18 45.98
N LEU A 705 6.57 1.78 45.42
CA LEU A 705 6.98 0.39 45.27
C LEU A 705 8.18 0.09 46.17
N MET A 706 8.40 -1.19 46.45
CA MET A 706 9.58 -1.66 47.17
C MET A 706 10.55 -2.32 46.20
N SER A 707 11.83 -1.99 46.29
CA SER A 707 12.88 -2.66 45.51
C SER A 707 13.10 -4.09 46.02
N GLU A 708 13.88 -4.89 45.28
CA GLU A 708 14.29 -6.23 45.70
C GLU A 708 15.08 -6.23 47.04
N TYR A 709 15.66 -5.09 47.44
CA TYR A 709 16.38 -4.91 48.71
C TYR A 709 15.51 -4.30 49.82
N GLY A 710 14.23 -4.08 49.56
CA GLY A 710 13.32 -3.44 50.53
C GLY A 710 13.47 -1.92 50.63
N GLU A 711 14.03 -1.27 49.62
CA GLU A 711 14.11 0.20 49.56
C GLU A 711 12.86 0.77 48.86
N PRO A 712 12.15 1.75 49.43
CA PRO A 712 11.00 2.35 48.78
C PRO A 712 11.44 3.25 47.60
N PHE A 713 10.72 3.20 46.50
CA PHE A 713 10.88 4.09 45.35
C PHE A 713 9.54 4.46 44.72
N GLU A 714 9.48 5.62 44.07
CA GLU A 714 8.29 6.08 43.35
C GLU A 714 8.42 5.72 41.86
N LEU A 715 7.36 5.17 41.26
CA LEU A 715 7.29 4.90 39.82
C LEU A 715 6.03 5.53 39.21
N LYS A 716 6.19 6.30 38.14
CA LYS A 716 5.04 6.84 37.39
C LYS A 716 4.58 5.86 36.31
N ILE A 717 3.34 5.39 36.41
CA ILE A 717 2.78 4.33 35.56
C ILE A 717 1.55 4.82 34.77
N GLN A 718 1.40 4.32 33.54
CA GLN A 718 0.22 4.50 32.70
C GLN A 718 -0.19 3.22 31.95
N GLY A 719 -1.49 2.93 31.90
CA GLY A 719 -2.08 1.92 31.02
C GLY A 719 -2.51 2.56 29.70
N LEU A 720 -1.93 2.11 28.58
CA LEU A 720 -2.19 2.61 27.24
C LEU A 720 -3.26 1.77 26.52
N PRO A 721 -4.06 2.34 25.62
CA PRO A 721 -5.18 1.63 25.00
C PRO A 721 -4.70 0.59 23.97
N ALA A 722 -4.94 -0.69 24.27
CA ALA A 722 -4.58 -1.81 23.36
C ALA A 722 -5.25 -1.68 21.99
N ARG A 723 -6.45 -1.09 21.90
CA ARG A 723 -7.14 -0.84 20.62
C ARG A 723 -6.34 0.01 19.62
N GLN A 724 -5.37 0.80 20.08
CA GLN A 724 -4.51 1.59 19.21
C GLN A 724 -3.12 0.96 19.06
N LEU A 725 -2.59 0.44 20.16
CA LEU A 725 -1.18 0.04 20.26
C LEU A 725 -0.93 -1.44 20.06
N ASN A 726 -1.95 -2.28 20.14
CA ASN A 726 -1.80 -3.72 20.07
C ASN A 726 -3.16 -4.38 19.85
N GLN A 727 -3.73 -4.14 18.66
CA GLN A 727 -5.07 -4.65 18.34
C GLN A 727 -5.00 -6.15 18.15
N ALA A 728 -5.29 -6.88 19.24
CA ALA A 728 -5.28 -8.34 19.26
C ALA A 728 -6.61 -8.97 18.87
N GLU A 729 -7.68 -8.16 18.83
CA GLU A 729 -9.03 -8.61 18.54
C GLU A 729 -9.47 -8.30 17.11
N SER A 730 -10.42 -9.10 16.62
CA SER A 730 -11.19 -8.83 15.42
C SER A 730 -11.66 -7.37 15.36
N VAL A 731 -11.50 -6.73 14.19
CA VAL A 731 -12.01 -5.37 13.92
C VAL A 731 -13.25 -5.44 13.05
N GLU A 732 -14.15 -4.47 13.22
CA GLU A 732 -15.33 -4.33 12.36
C GLU A 732 -14.90 -4.23 10.89
N ASP A 733 -15.56 -4.98 10.02
CA ASP A 733 -15.25 -5.12 8.58
C ASP A 733 -13.83 -5.63 8.22
N GLY A 734 -13.00 -5.95 9.22
CA GLY A 734 -11.62 -6.37 9.01
C GLY A 734 -10.69 -5.26 8.53
N ILE A 735 -11.10 -4.00 8.68
CA ILE A 735 -10.36 -2.83 8.20
C ILE A 735 -9.51 -2.26 9.34
N LEU A 736 -8.20 -2.20 9.12
CA LEU A 736 -7.28 -1.56 10.06
C LEU A 736 -7.34 -0.04 9.86
N THR A 737 -7.57 0.70 10.94
CA THR A 737 -7.76 2.15 10.91
C THR A 737 -6.44 2.91 11.07
N GLU A 738 -6.42 4.21 10.76
CA GLU A 738 -5.28 5.10 11.03
C GLU A 738 -4.94 5.22 12.52
N ASP A 739 -5.84 4.85 13.42
CA ASP A 739 -5.57 4.79 14.86
C ASP A 739 -4.92 3.47 15.29
N THR A 740 -4.74 2.50 14.38
CA THR A 740 -4.09 1.22 14.65
C THR A 740 -2.61 1.28 14.30
N TYR A 741 -1.76 1.14 15.31
CA TYR A 741 -0.30 1.24 15.20
C TYR A 741 0.37 -0.13 15.13
N ILE A 742 -0.21 -1.11 15.82
CA ILE A 742 0.25 -2.50 15.82
C ILE A 742 -0.97 -3.42 15.80
N VAL A 743 -0.84 -4.52 15.08
CA VAL A 743 -1.76 -5.66 15.12
C VAL A 743 -1.10 -6.83 15.85
N HIS A 744 -1.84 -7.47 16.77
CA HIS A 744 -1.40 -8.68 17.46
C HIS A 744 -1.92 -9.93 16.76
N LEU A 745 -1.03 -10.79 16.29
CA LEU A 745 -1.38 -12.09 15.72
C LEU A 745 -1.51 -13.17 16.82
N LYS A 746 -2.14 -12.81 17.94
CA LYS A 746 -2.23 -13.66 19.13
C LYS A 746 -3.48 -14.53 19.12
N GLY A 747 -3.29 -15.76 19.61
CA GLY A 747 -4.35 -16.71 19.87
C GLY A 747 -4.33 -17.90 18.92
N LEU A 748 -5.10 -18.92 19.28
CA LEU A 748 -5.13 -20.19 18.56
C LEU A 748 -5.59 -20.02 17.11
N TRP A 749 -6.52 -19.10 16.83
CA TRP A 749 -7.02 -18.84 15.48
C TRP A 749 -5.90 -18.40 14.51
N TRP A 750 -5.09 -17.40 14.91
CA TRP A 750 -3.96 -16.95 14.10
C TRP A 750 -2.91 -18.04 13.93
N ARG A 751 -2.64 -18.81 14.98
CA ARG A 751 -1.72 -19.95 14.92
C ARG A 751 -2.17 -20.98 13.90
N ILE A 752 -3.43 -21.42 13.95
CA ILE A 752 -3.96 -22.39 12.98
C ILE A 752 -3.92 -21.78 11.56
N LEU A 753 -4.36 -20.53 11.40
CA LEU A 753 -4.37 -19.85 10.10
C LEU A 753 -2.98 -19.74 9.46
N ILE A 754 -2.01 -19.22 10.21
CA ILE A 754 -0.66 -18.91 9.72
C ILE A 754 0.19 -20.18 9.61
N LEU A 755 0.05 -21.11 10.55
CA LEU A 755 0.89 -22.31 10.59
C LEU A 755 0.40 -23.36 9.60
N ASN A 756 -0.92 -23.55 9.52
CA ASN A 756 -1.52 -24.64 8.74
C ASN A 756 -2.17 -24.16 7.45
N SER A 757 -2.14 -22.84 7.17
CA SER A 757 -2.89 -22.26 6.04
C SER A 757 -4.38 -22.59 6.06
N THR A 758 -4.90 -22.94 7.24
CA THR A 758 -6.31 -23.32 7.42
C THR A 758 -6.84 -22.65 8.66
N ALA A 759 -8.07 -22.14 8.64
CA ALA A 759 -8.74 -21.77 9.88
C ALA A 759 -10.23 -22.04 9.82
N HIS A 760 -10.74 -22.47 10.97
CA HIS A 760 -12.17 -22.50 11.25
C HIS A 760 -12.55 -21.20 11.94
N PRO A 761 -13.63 -20.55 11.51
CA PRO A 761 -14.15 -19.43 12.24
C PRO A 761 -14.65 -19.90 13.59
N ILE A 762 -14.38 -19.07 14.59
CA ILE A 762 -14.88 -19.23 15.95
C ILE A 762 -15.71 -17.98 16.27
N PRO A 763 -16.57 -18.01 17.29
CA PRO A 763 -17.44 -16.88 17.60
C PRO A 763 -16.70 -15.53 17.72
N THR A 764 -15.43 -15.56 18.13
CA THR A 764 -14.61 -14.35 18.35
C THR A 764 -13.64 -14.00 17.20
N ARG A 765 -13.54 -14.84 16.17
CA ARG A 765 -12.59 -14.67 15.06
C ARG A 765 -13.15 -15.23 13.75
N CYS A 766 -13.29 -14.33 12.79
CA CYS A 766 -13.62 -14.62 11.39
C CYS A 766 -12.58 -13.95 10.50
N LEU A 767 -12.33 -14.51 9.30
CA LEU A 767 -11.43 -13.86 8.34
C LEU A 767 -11.94 -12.47 7.94
N ALA A 768 -13.25 -12.31 7.77
CA ALA A 768 -13.88 -11.04 7.45
C ALA A 768 -13.39 -9.92 8.39
N TRP A 769 -13.32 -10.20 9.69
CA TRP A 769 -12.90 -9.25 10.72
C TRP A 769 -11.39 -9.13 10.94
N ASN A 770 -10.60 -9.95 10.25
CA ASN A 770 -9.14 -9.99 10.38
C ASN A 770 -8.46 -9.87 9.00
N SER A 771 -9.20 -9.39 7.99
CA SER A 771 -8.78 -9.50 6.60
C SER A 771 -7.57 -8.63 6.29
N ASP A 772 -7.53 -7.38 6.74
CA ASP A 772 -6.37 -6.51 6.51
C ASP A 772 -5.17 -6.91 7.36
N ALA A 773 -5.38 -7.42 8.57
CA ALA A 773 -4.32 -8.01 9.39
C ALA A 773 -3.66 -9.20 8.68
N HIS A 774 -4.46 -10.09 8.09
CA HIS A 774 -3.95 -11.23 7.33
C HIS A 774 -3.23 -10.78 6.06
N LYS A 775 -3.79 -9.82 5.30
CA LYS A 775 -3.12 -9.26 4.09
C LYS A 775 -1.78 -8.62 4.43
N LEU A 776 -1.71 -7.88 5.54
CA LEU A 776 -0.47 -7.27 6.03
C LEU A 776 0.55 -8.35 6.36
N TRP A 777 0.16 -9.37 7.12
CA TRP A 777 1.01 -10.52 7.42
C TRP A 777 1.51 -11.21 6.14
N THR A 778 0.62 -11.54 5.20
CA THR A 778 0.96 -12.18 3.91
C THR A 778 2.01 -11.36 3.17
N SER A 779 1.81 -10.03 3.08
CA SER A 779 2.72 -9.13 2.38
C SER A 779 4.10 -9.15 3.01
N LEU A 780 4.17 -9.05 4.34
CA LEU A 780 5.41 -9.05 5.12
C LEU A 780 6.12 -10.41 5.10
N TYR A 781 5.36 -11.51 5.12
CA TYR A 781 5.89 -12.86 4.96
C TYR A 781 6.53 -13.05 3.59
N LEU A 782 5.95 -12.50 2.51
CA LEU A 782 6.54 -12.58 1.17
C LEU A 782 7.79 -11.71 0.99
N VAL A 783 7.99 -10.68 1.83
CA VAL A 783 9.30 -9.99 1.92
C VAL A 783 10.37 -10.95 2.43
N TRP A 784 10.01 -11.74 3.43
CA TRP A 784 10.90 -12.74 4.02
C TRP A 784 11.10 -13.95 3.12
N ARG A 785 10.03 -14.50 2.53
CA ARG A 785 9.99 -15.67 1.65
C ARG A 785 9.38 -15.35 0.27
N PRO A 786 10.06 -14.58 -0.58
CA PRO A 786 9.59 -14.24 -1.93
C PRO A 786 9.38 -15.48 -2.83
N GLU A 787 10.01 -16.59 -2.48
CA GLU A 787 9.88 -17.88 -3.17
C GLU A 787 8.56 -18.62 -2.87
N HIS A 788 7.83 -18.21 -1.82
CA HIS A 788 6.60 -18.89 -1.42
C HIS A 788 5.35 -18.31 -2.12
N VAL A 789 4.33 -19.16 -2.24
CA VAL A 789 2.96 -18.77 -2.56
C VAL A 789 2.12 -19.09 -1.33
N ILE A 790 1.35 -18.12 -0.85
CA ILE A 790 0.46 -18.32 0.30
C ILE A 790 -0.93 -18.62 -0.22
N ASP A 791 -1.36 -19.87 -0.05
CA ASP A 791 -2.75 -20.28 -0.18
C ASP A 791 -3.35 -20.46 1.21
N THR A 792 -4.55 -19.94 1.43
CA THR A 792 -5.24 -19.99 2.72
C THR A 792 -6.65 -20.55 2.54
N ILE A 793 -6.94 -21.68 3.19
CA ILE A 793 -8.24 -22.34 3.14
C ILE A 793 -9.06 -21.93 4.37
N ILE A 794 -10.13 -21.20 4.14
CA ILE A 794 -11.02 -20.72 5.19
C ILE A 794 -12.32 -21.49 5.07
N ARG A 795 -12.67 -22.28 6.08
CA ARG A 795 -13.96 -22.99 6.08
C ARG A 795 -15.03 -22.01 6.57
N ASN A 796 -16.16 -21.89 5.87
CA ASN A 796 -17.23 -21.01 6.35
C ASN A 796 -17.84 -21.57 7.65
N GLY A 797 -17.95 -20.72 8.67
CA GLY A 797 -18.58 -21.02 9.95
C GLY A 797 -19.86 -20.19 10.11
N GLU A 798 -20.83 -20.72 10.86
CA GLU A 798 -22.06 -19.99 11.19
C GLU A 798 -21.74 -18.70 11.97
N GLY A 799 -22.36 -17.59 11.58
CA GLY A 799 -22.26 -16.31 12.31
C GLY A 799 -21.14 -15.36 11.86
N CYS A 800 -20.25 -15.77 10.96
CA CYS A 800 -19.36 -14.80 10.32
C CYS A 800 -20.13 -13.96 9.30
N PRO A 801 -19.94 -12.63 9.26
CA PRO A 801 -20.46 -11.85 8.16
C PRO A 801 -19.87 -12.42 6.87
N ALA A 802 -20.74 -12.58 5.89
CA ALA A 802 -20.29 -12.96 4.57
C ALA A 802 -19.25 -11.93 4.14
N THR A 803 -18.04 -12.39 3.91
CA THR A 803 -17.06 -11.62 3.17
C THR A 803 -17.70 -11.33 1.84
N SER A 804 -18.15 -10.09 1.63
CA SER A 804 -18.81 -9.66 0.38
C SER A 804 -17.96 -9.90 -0.88
N TRP A 805 -16.68 -10.21 -0.70
CA TRP A 805 -15.73 -10.66 -1.73
C TRP A 805 -15.80 -12.16 -2.07
N LEU A 806 -16.32 -13.02 -1.18
CA LEU A 806 -16.43 -14.49 -1.35
C LEU A 806 -17.85 -14.96 -1.70
N ASP A 807 -18.88 -14.11 -1.65
CA ASP A 807 -20.26 -14.43 -2.05
C ASP A 807 -20.45 -14.45 -3.58
N ARG A 808 -19.60 -15.22 -4.28
CA ARG A 808 -19.97 -15.81 -5.57
C ARG A 808 -20.40 -17.25 -5.30
N PRO A 809 -21.70 -17.55 -5.32
CA PRO A 809 -22.17 -18.91 -5.11
C PRO A 809 -21.78 -19.78 -6.33
N GLU A 810 -21.18 -20.93 -6.04
CA GLU A 810 -20.95 -22.07 -6.95
C GLU A 810 -19.84 -21.97 -8.03
N GLU A 811 -18.65 -21.48 -7.70
CA GLU A 811 -17.43 -21.99 -8.35
C GLU A 811 -16.66 -22.87 -7.35
N GLN A 812 -16.70 -24.17 -7.60
CA GLN A 812 -15.98 -25.17 -6.83
C GLN A 812 -14.50 -24.81 -6.72
N LEU A 813 -14.06 -24.52 -5.51
CA LEU A 813 -12.68 -24.75 -5.07
C LEU A 813 -12.30 -26.17 -5.52
N GLY A 814 -11.41 -26.28 -6.50
CA GLY A 814 -10.95 -27.55 -7.03
C GLY A 814 -10.22 -28.34 -5.96
N VAL A 815 -10.94 -29.22 -5.27
CA VAL A 815 -10.36 -30.37 -4.57
C VAL A 815 -9.79 -31.29 -5.64
N VAL A 816 -8.52 -31.08 -6.01
CA VAL A 816 -7.74 -32.14 -6.63
C VAL A 816 -7.35 -33.10 -5.51
N SER A 817 -8.23 -34.05 -5.22
CA SER A 817 -7.83 -35.28 -4.54
C SER A 817 -6.97 -36.09 -5.51
N ARG A 818 -5.68 -35.75 -5.64
CA ARG A 818 -4.70 -36.71 -6.11
C ARG A 818 -4.38 -37.63 -4.93
N SER A 819 -5.11 -38.73 -4.84
CA SER A 819 -4.61 -39.93 -4.18
C SER A 819 -3.35 -40.38 -4.93
N SER A 820 -2.18 -39.89 -4.50
CA SER A 820 -0.91 -40.45 -4.93
C SER A 820 -0.67 -41.72 -4.11
N SER A 821 -1.19 -42.84 -4.60
CA SER A 821 -0.65 -44.14 -4.22
C SER A 821 0.80 -44.21 -4.70
N VAL A 822 1.73 -44.39 -3.76
CA VAL A 822 3.18 -44.32 -3.92
C VAL A 822 3.80 -45.50 -4.72
N ASN A 823 3.03 -46.27 -5.51
CA ASN A 823 3.53 -47.58 -6.01
C ASN A 823 3.75 -47.78 -7.52
N ASP A 824 3.56 -46.81 -8.42
CA ASP A 824 3.61 -47.11 -9.87
C ASP A 824 4.74 -46.49 -10.70
N TRP A 825 5.82 -45.99 -10.09
CA TRP A 825 7.03 -45.55 -10.83
C TRP A 825 8.18 -46.57 -10.82
N ALA A 826 7.83 -47.84 -11.06
CA ALA A 826 8.80 -48.87 -11.42
C ALA A 826 8.24 -49.77 -12.54
N ARG A 827 8.29 -49.25 -13.79
CA ARG A 827 8.45 -49.97 -15.08
C ARG A 827 7.90 -49.10 -16.22
N GLY A 828 8.77 -48.65 -17.12
CA GLY A 828 8.43 -47.94 -18.34
C GLY A 828 9.60 -47.12 -18.83
#